data_AF-A0A5B0NN59-F1
#
_entry.id   AF-A0A5B0NN59-F1
#
_cell.length_a   1.000
_cell.length_b   1.000
_cell.length_c   1.000
_cell.angle_alpha   90.00
_cell.angle_beta   90.00
_cell.angle_gamma   90.00
#
_symmetry.space_group_name_H-M   'P 1'
#
loop_
_entity.id
_entity.type
_entity.pdbx_description
1 polymer ?
#
loop_
_entity_poly.entity_id
_entity_poly.type
_entity_poly.pdbx_seq_one_letter_code
_entity_poly.pdbx_strand_id
1 'polypeptide(L)'
;MTTVLPDGSDFSQALATWRDINLSTLQKSLDTSGLEIVENQKDSLMGRKKLAEQTRDFKKMPDQEKVGGFKGLLKAYQAEIDALTKRSKTSESAFLNIYKLLAEAPDPYPLLEAAVDQTVRASEAKLLESELTRANDQIKSLKSQLKEAEKVEKESQKQTEKLEKLESKLEEMVKLQVSNKEAELDAVYGERIMNFQQREKDLTKQLDLTKKQLADLRTSNESNQAKMLDDSSRRELETVSRRAEIELVEVDLERSQRRIEEVERRNEKLRAEIEAVRSGSEAQERIQTLESQITELQNETTRLLATLETQKNTIGEYQEQRSKIETEYTRQIKKLEQEISTLKEKVSQFSDYDEIKRELEIIKYVEFASLNPEDEDNAGYDDCSPDSSSLNLAIKMPNPNADKANKQKTKSLETLLMSKNRKLQDDLTTLRVMHDDLLVSSRMNTIENEKLKSELERLKTLNENLENDLSRMQASSAQTPTASNLEALVGKNSTSDRLSSNEMGNGSSKEDPGLENSPSGMPLPNSRHQPHRITSDTSILPIITSQRDRFRQRNSELEEELRKQFETISMTRNEMKSLQNDNLKLYEKVRYLQSYRDNLGSTTLNDQSSRFNRFNSSIPSTVSRKDEELSKYRGIYEEHMNPFERFRGRERMGALQALNPLDKLVLHTANFVLGNRLTRNLFLIYVLMLHGLLFFTYGESAWRSDDLQPSTLRPPIPLKNSSSS
;
A
#
# COMPACT_ATOMS: atom_id res chain seq x y z
N MET A 1 -32.26 43.64 10.88
CA MET A 1 -31.39 44.83 10.82
C MET A 1 -29.98 44.32 10.62
N THR A 2 -29.51 44.36 9.39
CA THR A 2 -28.18 43.96 8.94
C THR A 2 -27.18 45.03 9.37
N THR A 3 -26.45 44.79 10.46
CA THR A 3 -25.36 45.66 10.88
C THR A 3 -24.07 45.20 10.23
N VAL A 4 -23.74 45.90 9.14
CA VAL A 4 -22.39 46.03 8.59
C VAL A 4 -21.42 46.26 9.75
N LEU A 5 -20.41 45.39 9.89
CA LEU A 5 -19.32 45.56 10.85
C LEU A 5 -18.55 46.83 10.49
N PRO A 6 -18.51 47.87 11.35
CA PRO A 6 -17.67 49.03 11.12
C PRO A 6 -16.23 48.70 11.54
N ASP A 7 -15.33 49.53 11.05
CA ASP A 7 -13.88 49.43 11.11
C ASP A 7 -13.30 48.95 12.45
N GLY A 8 -12.11 48.33 12.42
CA GLY A 8 -11.40 47.78 13.60
C GLY A 8 -11.17 48.74 14.79
N SER A 9 -11.55 50.01 14.67
CA SER A 9 -11.75 50.96 15.78
C SER A 9 -12.80 50.48 16.79
N ASP A 10 -13.92 49.94 16.32
CA ASP A 10 -15.03 49.50 17.18
C ASP A 10 -14.63 48.25 17.98
N PHE A 11 -13.83 47.37 17.39
CA PHE A 11 -13.28 46.20 18.07
C PHE A 11 -12.29 46.59 19.18
N SER A 12 -11.41 47.55 18.91
CA SER A 12 -10.48 48.06 19.92
C SER A 12 -11.20 48.78 21.06
N GLN A 13 -12.25 49.54 20.75
CA GLN A 13 -13.04 50.25 21.74
C GLN A 13 -13.85 49.29 22.61
N ALA A 14 -14.48 48.29 22.01
CA ALA A 14 -15.21 47.25 22.73
C ALA A 14 -14.29 46.40 23.61
N LEU A 15 -13.09 46.06 23.15
CA LEU A 15 -12.09 45.40 23.99
C LEU A 15 -11.64 46.27 25.16
N ALA A 16 -11.50 47.57 24.96
CA ALA A 16 -11.18 48.51 26.05
C ALA A 16 -12.33 48.58 27.07
N THR A 17 -13.58 48.69 26.64
CA THR A 17 -14.74 48.72 27.55
C THR A 17 -14.88 47.42 28.35
N TRP A 18 -14.71 46.25 27.73
CA TRP A 18 -14.77 44.97 28.44
C TRP A 18 -13.58 44.76 29.40
N ARG A 19 -12.41 45.32 29.07
CA ARG A 19 -11.25 45.36 29.96
C ARG A 19 -11.51 46.24 31.17
N ASP A 20 -12.12 47.41 30.98
CA ASP A 20 -12.41 48.38 32.04
C ASP A 20 -13.55 47.91 32.95
N ILE A 21 -14.59 47.27 32.40
CA ILE A 21 -15.66 46.61 33.17
C ILE A 21 -15.09 45.55 34.11
N ASN A 22 -14.03 44.85 33.67
CA ASN A 22 -13.33 43.82 34.42
C ASN A 22 -14.29 42.91 35.20
N LEU A 23 -14.89 41.96 34.47
CA LEU A 23 -15.90 41.04 34.99
C LEU A 23 -15.51 40.38 36.32
N SER A 24 -14.23 40.07 36.53
CA SER A 24 -13.76 39.45 37.76
C SER A 24 -13.87 40.36 38.99
N THR A 25 -13.68 41.67 38.80
CA THR A 25 -13.80 42.67 39.87
C THR A 25 -15.27 43.02 40.11
N LEU A 26 -16.04 43.15 39.02
CA LEU A 26 -17.49 43.38 39.09
C LEU A 26 -18.21 42.23 39.80
N GLN A 27 -17.83 40.98 39.51
CA GLN A 27 -18.39 39.80 40.18
C GLN A 27 -18.16 39.85 41.70
N LYS A 28 -16.94 40.17 42.16
CA LYS A 28 -16.64 40.30 43.59
C LYS A 28 -17.44 41.42 44.27
N SER A 29 -17.63 42.55 43.57
CA SER A 29 -18.47 43.64 44.07
C SER A 29 -19.93 43.22 44.16
N LEU A 30 -20.42 42.48 43.16
CA LEU A 30 -21.78 41.97 43.12
C LEU A 30 -22.04 40.92 44.20
N ASP A 31 -21.09 40.02 44.44
CA ASP A 31 -21.15 39.04 45.52
C ASP A 31 -21.29 39.74 46.88
N THR A 32 -20.53 40.83 47.09
CA THR A 32 -20.61 41.64 48.32
C THR A 32 -21.98 42.30 48.48
N SER A 33 -22.49 42.95 47.43
CA SER A 33 -23.83 43.55 47.44
C SER A 33 -24.95 42.50 47.57
N GLY A 34 -24.76 41.31 46.97
CA GLY A 34 -25.69 40.19 47.09
C GLY A 34 -25.80 39.68 48.52
N LEU A 35 -24.66 39.54 49.22
CA LEU A 35 -24.64 39.20 50.65
C LEU A 35 -25.34 40.26 51.50
N GLU A 36 -25.11 41.54 51.22
CA GLU A 36 -25.78 42.65 51.91
C GLU A 36 -27.31 42.62 51.70
N ILE A 37 -27.77 42.29 50.48
CA ILE A 37 -29.20 42.14 50.18
C ILE A 37 -29.80 40.97 50.97
N VAL A 38 -29.11 39.84 51.04
CA VAL A 38 -29.57 38.66 51.81
C VAL A 38 -29.64 38.97 53.30
N GLU A 39 -28.64 39.67 53.84
CA GLU A 39 -28.64 40.13 55.24
C GLU A 39 -29.79 41.09 55.51
N ASN A 40 -30.01 42.06 54.61
CA ASN A 40 -31.14 42.99 54.67
C ASN A 40 -32.51 42.28 54.61
N GLN A 41 -32.64 41.19 53.84
CA GLN A 41 -33.85 40.37 53.83
C GLN A 41 -34.08 39.68 55.18
N LYS A 42 -33.03 39.13 55.79
CA LYS A 42 -33.09 38.52 57.13
C LYS A 42 -33.49 39.55 58.19
N ASP A 43 -32.90 40.74 58.15
CA ASP A 43 -33.21 41.83 59.06
C ASP A 43 -34.65 42.34 58.90
N SER A 44 -35.20 42.31 57.69
CA SER A 44 -36.61 42.63 57.42
C SER A 44 -37.57 41.64 58.07
N LEU A 45 -37.26 40.34 58.01
CA LEU A 45 -38.04 39.31 58.68
C LEU A 45 -37.97 39.44 60.20
N MET A 46 -36.78 39.67 60.76
CA MET A 46 -36.59 39.84 62.19
C MET A 46 -37.23 41.14 62.71
N GLY A 47 -37.08 42.25 61.99
CA GLY A 47 -37.69 43.54 62.30
C GLY A 47 -39.21 43.47 62.30
N ARG A 48 -39.81 42.85 61.27
CA ARG A 48 -41.26 42.61 61.20
C ARG A 48 -41.77 41.75 62.36
N LYS A 49 -41.05 40.68 62.71
CA LYS A 49 -41.41 39.81 63.84
C LYS A 49 -41.38 40.58 65.17
N LYS A 50 -40.31 41.35 65.41
CA LYS A 50 -40.15 42.19 66.61
C LYS A 50 -41.25 43.25 66.71
N LEU A 51 -41.61 43.87 65.60
CA LEU A 51 -42.69 44.85 65.55
C LEU A 51 -44.05 44.20 65.86
N ALA A 52 -44.33 43.02 65.30
CA ALA A 52 -45.55 42.27 65.60
C ALA A 52 -45.65 41.87 67.09
N GLU A 53 -44.53 41.48 67.70
CA GLU A 53 -44.45 41.20 69.14
C GLU A 53 -44.72 42.46 69.97
N GLN A 54 -44.07 43.58 69.66
CA GLN A 54 -44.28 44.87 70.35
C GLN A 54 -45.73 45.39 70.21
N THR A 55 -46.36 45.23 69.03
CA THR A 55 -47.76 45.57 68.82
C THR A 55 -48.70 44.68 69.63
N ARG A 56 -48.39 43.37 69.72
CA ARG A 56 -49.15 42.42 70.54
C ARG A 56 -49.03 42.73 72.03
N ASP A 57 -47.84 43.06 72.50
CA ASP A 57 -47.59 43.38 73.91
C ASP A 57 -48.21 44.73 74.29
N PHE A 58 -48.17 45.70 73.37
CA PHE A 58 -48.91 46.97 73.53
C PHE A 58 -50.42 46.77 73.69
N LYS A 59 -51.01 45.84 72.93
CA LYS A 59 -52.44 45.51 73.04
C LYS A 59 -52.81 44.94 74.42
N LYS A 60 -51.86 44.30 75.12
CA LYS A 60 -52.08 43.67 76.44
C LYS A 60 -51.91 44.62 77.64
N MET A 61 -51.33 45.80 77.45
CA MET A 61 -51.13 46.78 78.53
C MET A 61 -52.46 47.39 79.03
N PRO A 62 -52.56 47.84 80.29
CA PRO A 62 -53.73 48.56 80.81
C PRO A 62 -53.84 49.99 80.22
N ASP A 63 -55.06 50.53 80.14
CA ASP A 63 -55.34 51.77 79.38
C ASP A 63 -54.58 53.02 79.88
N GLN A 64 -54.24 53.08 81.16
CA GLN A 64 -53.43 54.15 81.75
C GLN A 64 -51.96 54.12 81.30
N GLU A 65 -51.41 52.94 81.00
CA GLU A 65 -50.02 52.75 80.55
C GLU A 65 -49.89 52.79 79.02
N LYS A 66 -50.98 52.53 78.28
CA LYS A 66 -51.02 52.62 76.80
C LYS A 66 -50.63 54.01 76.28
N VAL A 67 -51.02 55.07 76.98
CA VAL A 67 -50.67 56.45 76.59
C VAL A 67 -49.15 56.67 76.62
N GLY A 68 -48.44 56.07 77.58
CA GLY A 68 -46.98 56.10 77.66
C GLY A 68 -46.30 55.18 76.65
N GLY A 69 -46.87 53.99 76.40
CA GLY A 69 -46.33 52.99 75.46
C GLY A 69 -46.48 53.35 73.98
N PHE A 70 -47.47 54.18 73.62
CA PHE A 70 -47.78 54.52 72.23
C PHE A 70 -46.61 55.21 71.52
N LYS A 71 -45.91 56.10 72.24
CA LYS A 71 -44.72 56.79 71.73
C LYS A 71 -43.59 55.82 71.37
N GLY A 72 -43.41 54.76 72.16
CA GLY A 72 -42.42 53.71 71.91
C GLY A 72 -42.77 52.87 70.68
N LEU A 73 -44.04 52.47 70.56
CA LEU A 73 -44.52 51.70 69.42
C LEU A 73 -44.42 52.50 68.11
N LEU A 74 -44.86 53.77 68.12
CA LEU A 74 -44.77 54.64 66.95
C LEU A 74 -43.33 54.81 66.46
N LYS A 75 -42.38 54.99 67.39
CA LYS A 75 -40.95 55.04 67.06
C LYS A 75 -40.42 53.73 66.48
N ALA A 76 -40.91 52.57 66.94
CA ALA A 76 -40.53 51.27 66.39
C ALA A 76 -41.06 51.09 64.94
N TYR A 77 -42.31 51.50 64.67
CA TYR A 77 -42.86 51.52 63.31
C TYR A 77 -42.08 52.48 62.39
N GLN A 78 -41.76 53.67 62.88
CA GLN A 78 -40.95 54.63 62.13
C GLN A 78 -39.57 54.07 61.79
N ALA A 79 -38.89 53.45 62.76
CA ALA A 79 -37.57 52.85 62.55
C ALA A 79 -37.60 51.70 61.52
N GLU A 80 -38.65 50.86 61.50
CA GLU A 80 -38.77 49.79 60.50
C GLU A 80 -39.09 50.34 59.10
N ILE A 81 -39.88 51.42 58.99
CA ILE A 81 -40.16 52.09 57.70
C ILE A 81 -38.88 52.74 57.13
N ASP A 82 -38.10 53.40 57.98
CA ASP A 82 -36.82 54.00 57.59
C ASP A 82 -35.81 52.90 57.17
N ALA A 83 -35.75 51.80 57.93
CA ALA A 83 -34.94 50.64 57.59
C ALA A 83 -35.37 50.00 56.26
N LEU A 84 -36.68 49.82 56.03
CA LEU A 84 -37.22 49.29 54.78
C LEU A 84 -36.83 50.17 53.57
N THR A 85 -36.94 51.49 53.72
CA THR A 85 -36.56 52.45 52.68
C THR A 85 -35.06 52.38 52.39
N LYS A 86 -34.22 52.25 53.44
CA LYS A 86 -32.77 52.09 53.28
C LYS A 86 -32.43 50.79 52.53
N ARG A 87 -33.07 49.67 52.88
CA ARG A 87 -32.88 48.38 52.20
C ARG A 87 -33.30 48.42 50.73
N SER A 88 -34.43 49.08 50.41
CA SER A 88 -34.89 49.26 49.03
C SER A 88 -33.85 50.04 48.22
N LYS A 89 -33.36 51.15 48.78
CA LYS A 89 -32.32 51.97 48.14
C LYS A 89 -31.02 51.21 47.90
N THR A 90 -30.59 50.34 48.82
CA THR A 90 -29.40 49.51 48.61
C THR A 90 -29.57 48.57 47.42
N SER A 91 -30.72 47.87 47.34
CA SER A 91 -31.01 46.95 46.22
C SER A 91 -31.15 47.69 44.89
N GLU A 92 -31.85 48.83 44.88
CA GLU A 92 -32.01 49.68 43.68
C GLU A 92 -30.66 50.24 43.21
N SER A 93 -29.81 50.70 44.14
CA SER A 93 -28.48 51.22 43.81
C SER A 93 -27.57 50.12 43.25
N ALA A 94 -27.60 48.93 43.83
CA ALA A 94 -26.84 47.78 43.33
C ALA A 94 -27.26 47.39 41.91
N PHE A 95 -28.57 47.34 41.65
CA PHE A 95 -29.11 47.05 40.33
C PHE A 95 -28.72 48.11 39.29
N LEU A 96 -28.89 49.39 39.61
CA LEU A 96 -28.58 50.50 38.69
C LEU A 96 -27.09 50.59 38.38
N ASN A 97 -26.21 50.26 39.33
CA ASN A 97 -24.76 50.21 39.10
C ASN A 97 -24.39 49.15 38.05
N ILE A 98 -24.99 47.96 38.13
CA ILE A 98 -24.77 46.88 37.16
C ILE A 98 -25.37 47.24 35.80
N TYR A 99 -26.60 47.75 35.80
CA TYR A 99 -27.30 48.15 34.59
C TYR A 99 -26.51 49.21 33.82
N LYS A 100 -25.94 50.21 34.51
CA LYS A 100 -25.11 51.24 33.87
C LYS A 100 -23.87 50.63 33.18
N LEU A 101 -23.17 49.73 33.86
CA LEU A 101 -21.97 49.08 33.30
C LEU A 101 -22.30 48.18 32.10
N LEU A 102 -23.42 47.46 32.14
CA LEU A 102 -23.84 46.58 31.05
C LEU A 102 -24.52 47.33 29.89
N ALA A 103 -25.19 48.45 30.15
CA ALA A 103 -25.84 49.25 29.12
C ALA A 103 -24.83 50.00 28.23
N GLU A 104 -23.66 50.36 28.78
CA GLU A 104 -22.55 50.97 28.04
C GLU A 104 -21.67 49.90 27.35
N ALA A 105 -21.84 48.61 27.67
CA ALA A 105 -21.03 47.53 27.11
C ALA A 105 -21.56 47.09 25.73
N PRO A 106 -20.71 47.05 24.70
CA PRO A 106 -21.09 46.49 23.40
C PRO A 106 -21.24 44.97 23.47
N ASP A 107 -22.15 44.41 22.67
CA ASP A 107 -22.40 42.96 22.60
C ASP A 107 -21.12 42.19 22.24
N PRO A 108 -20.66 41.23 23.07
CA PRO A 108 -19.45 40.47 22.80
C PRO A 108 -19.61 39.39 21.72
N TYR A 109 -20.83 38.99 21.36
CA TYR A 109 -21.06 37.89 20.42
C TYR A 109 -20.50 38.17 19.01
N PRO A 110 -20.79 39.32 18.37
CA PRO A 110 -20.23 39.65 17.05
C PRO A 110 -18.70 39.77 17.06
N LEU A 111 -18.10 40.17 18.19
CA LEU A 111 -16.65 40.26 18.35
C LEU A 111 -16.00 38.88 18.39
N LEU A 112 -16.60 37.95 19.14
CA LEU A 112 -16.10 36.58 19.22
C LEU A 112 -16.29 35.84 17.90
N GLU A 113 -17.42 36.06 17.21
CA GLU A 113 -17.66 35.52 15.87
C GLU A 113 -16.62 36.04 14.87
N ALA A 114 -16.37 37.35 14.83
CA ALA A 114 -15.35 37.94 13.97
C ALA A 114 -13.93 37.45 14.32
N ALA A 115 -13.61 37.24 15.58
CA ALA A 115 -12.32 36.69 16.00
C ALA A 115 -12.17 35.22 15.55
N VAL A 116 -13.21 34.40 15.68
CA VAL A 116 -13.22 33.02 15.18
C VAL A 116 -13.04 33.01 13.66
N ASP A 117 -13.81 33.82 12.93
CA ASP A 117 -13.68 33.94 11.48
C ASP A 117 -12.28 34.39 11.03
N GLN A 118 -11.68 35.35 11.74
CA GLN A 118 -10.30 35.78 11.49
C GLN A 118 -9.29 34.66 11.76
N THR A 119 -9.47 33.86 12.82
CA THR A 119 -8.58 32.72 13.09
C THR A 119 -8.69 31.63 12.03
N VAL A 120 -9.89 31.36 11.53
CA VAL A 120 -10.12 30.41 10.43
C VAL A 120 -9.45 30.94 9.16
N ARG A 121 -9.69 32.19 8.77
CA ARG A 121 -9.04 32.82 7.61
C ARG A 121 -7.52 32.84 7.72
N ALA A 122 -6.97 33.10 8.91
CA ALA A 122 -5.53 33.08 9.13
C ALA A 122 -4.94 31.66 8.98
N SER A 123 -5.68 30.62 9.38
CA SER A 123 -5.28 29.22 9.18
C SER A 123 -5.32 28.83 7.70
N GLU A 124 -6.37 29.23 6.98
CA GLU A 124 -6.50 29.02 5.53
C GLU A 124 -5.39 29.74 4.75
N ALA A 125 -5.07 30.98 5.11
CA ALA A 125 -3.98 31.73 4.51
C ALA A 125 -2.62 31.04 4.68
N LYS A 126 -2.34 30.48 5.86
CA LYS A 126 -1.11 29.70 6.10
C LYS A 126 -1.05 28.42 5.27
N LEU A 127 -2.18 27.73 5.11
CA LEU A 127 -2.26 26.55 4.25
C LEU A 127 -2.00 26.91 2.79
N LEU A 128 -2.63 27.97 2.29
CA LEU A 128 -2.42 28.48 0.94
C LEU A 128 -0.97 28.92 0.71
N GLU A 129 -0.32 29.56 1.68
CA GLU A 129 1.10 29.92 1.61
C GLU A 129 2.01 28.68 1.53
N SER A 130 1.70 27.63 2.28
CA SER A 130 2.41 26.35 2.21
C SER A 130 2.22 25.63 0.87
N GLU A 131 1.05 25.76 0.26
CA GLU A 131 0.77 25.20 -1.06
C GLU A 131 1.47 25.99 -2.16
N LEU A 132 1.47 27.32 -2.07
CA LEU A 132 2.14 28.22 -3.02
C LEU A 132 3.67 28.00 -3.00
N THR A 133 4.27 27.85 -1.81
CA THR A 133 5.69 27.50 -1.68
C THR A 133 6.01 26.14 -2.29
N ARG A 134 5.19 25.11 -2.01
CA ARG A 134 5.34 23.79 -2.62
C ARG A 134 5.19 23.82 -4.14
N ALA A 135 4.22 24.57 -4.67
CA ALA A 135 4.02 24.73 -6.10
C ALA A 135 5.20 25.46 -6.76
N ASN A 136 5.74 26.50 -6.11
CA ASN A 136 6.93 27.20 -6.58
C ASN A 136 8.17 26.29 -6.59
N ASP A 137 8.36 25.44 -5.59
CA ASP A 137 9.44 24.47 -5.56
C ASP A 137 9.30 23.40 -6.66
N GLN A 138 8.07 22.95 -6.94
CA GLN A 138 7.79 22.07 -8.07
C GLN A 138 8.11 22.76 -9.40
N ILE A 139 7.68 24.01 -9.60
CA ILE A 139 8.00 24.79 -10.80
C ILE A 139 9.51 24.96 -10.95
N LYS A 140 10.24 25.23 -9.85
CA LYS A 140 11.70 25.37 -9.85
C LYS A 140 12.38 24.05 -10.23
N SER A 141 11.91 22.93 -9.69
CA SER A 141 12.40 21.59 -10.02
C SER A 141 12.15 21.24 -11.49
N LEU A 142 10.92 21.44 -11.98
CA LEU A 142 10.55 21.21 -13.38
C LEU A 142 11.36 22.09 -14.32
N LYS A 143 11.60 23.37 -13.98
CA LYS A 143 12.45 24.27 -14.77
C LYS A 143 13.91 23.80 -14.81
N SER A 144 14.42 23.19 -13.73
CA SER A 144 15.75 22.59 -13.71
C SER A 144 15.81 21.33 -14.59
N GLN A 145 14.77 20.48 -14.53
CA GLN A 145 14.67 19.29 -15.38
C GLN A 145 14.56 19.67 -16.86
N LEU A 146 13.78 20.70 -17.20
CA LEU A 146 13.67 21.22 -18.56
C LEU A 146 15.03 21.69 -19.09
N LYS A 147 15.79 22.45 -18.29
CA LYS A 147 17.14 22.88 -18.68
C LYS A 147 18.10 21.71 -18.91
N GLU A 148 17.98 20.63 -18.13
CA GLU A 148 18.82 19.45 -18.32
C GLU A 148 18.40 18.67 -19.56
N ALA A 149 17.09 18.53 -19.80
CA ALA A 149 16.56 17.94 -21.02
C ALA A 149 17.01 18.72 -22.28
N GLU A 150 16.97 20.05 -22.26
CA GLU A 150 17.48 20.90 -23.36
C GLU A 150 18.97 20.70 -23.62
N LYS A 151 19.79 20.45 -22.59
CA LYS A 151 21.22 20.14 -22.77
C LYS A 151 21.41 18.76 -23.42
N VAL A 152 20.66 17.76 -22.94
CA VAL A 152 20.72 16.40 -23.50
C VAL A 152 20.27 16.41 -24.96
N GLU A 153 19.22 17.16 -25.29
CA GLU A 153 18.75 17.33 -26.67
C GLU A 153 19.82 17.96 -27.57
N LYS A 154 20.48 19.04 -27.10
CA LYS A 154 21.59 19.66 -27.86
C LYS A 154 22.78 18.73 -28.05
N GLU A 155 23.10 17.90 -27.05
CA GLU A 155 24.18 16.91 -27.20
C GLU A 155 23.77 15.78 -28.15
N SER A 156 22.52 15.34 -28.08
CA SER A 156 21.96 14.35 -29.01
C SER A 156 21.99 14.87 -30.45
N GLN A 157 21.57 16.11 -30.71
CA GLN A 157 21.66 16.74 -32.03
C GLN A 157 23.10 16.81 -32.55
N LYS A 158 24.07 17.15 -31.69
CA LYS A 158 25.49 17.13 -32.08
C LYS A 158 26.00 15.73 -32.41
N GLN A 159 25.50 14.71 -31.71
CA GLN A 159 25.87 13.32 -31.99
C GLN A 159 25.24 12.82 -33.29
N THR A 160 23.98 13.18 -33.57
CA THR A 160 23.32 12.83 -34.85
C THR A 160 24.01 13.51 -36.02
N GLU A 161 24.37 14.80 -35.92
CA GLU A 161 25.14 15.49 -36.97
C GLU A 161 26.51 14.85 -37.22
N LYS A 162 27.17 14.33 -36.17
CA LYS A 162 28.44 13.61 -36.31
C LYS A 162 28.25 12.26 -36.99
N LEU A 163 27.18 11.53 -36.65
CA LEU A 163 26.84 10.27 -37.30
C LEU A 163 26.54 10.48 -38.78
N GLU A 164 25.70 11.46 -39.12
CA GLU A 164 25.36 11.78 -40.50
C GLU A 164 26.61 12.13 -41.34
N LYS A 165 27.56 12.89 -40.76
CA LYS A 165 28.84 13.18 -41.41
C LYS A 165 29.73 11.95 -41.59
N LEU A 166 29.70 11.00 -40.66
CA LEU A 166 30.45 9.75 -40.78
C LEU A 166 29.81 8.81 -41.81
N GLU A 167 28.48 8.72 -41.82
CA GLU A 167 27.71 7.95 -42.80
C GLU A 167 27.94 8.49 -44.21
N SER A 168 27.85 9.81 -44.41
CA SER A 168 28.12 10.43 -45.72
C SER A 168 29.55 10.18 -46.20
N LYS A 169 30.56 10.24 -45.31
CA LYS A 169 31.94 9.90 -45.66
C LYS A 169 32.12 8.43 -46.01
N LEU A 170 31.46 7.53 -45.29
CA LEU A 170 31.48 6.10 -45.60
C LEU A 170 30.81 5.83 -46.95
N GLU A 171 29.69 6.49 -47.24
CA GLU A 171 29.00 6.37 -48.52
C GLU A 171 29.87 6.89 -49.68
N GLU A 172 30.55 8.02 -49.52
CA GLU A 172 31.53 8.51 -50.50
C GLU A 172 32.69 7.53 -50.70
N MET A 173 33.24 6.97 -49.62
CA MET A 173 34.32 5.98 -49.70
C MET A 173 33.88 4.71 -50.43
N VAL A 174 32.68 4.20 -50.11
CA VAL A 174 32.10 3.02 -50.78
C VAL A 174 31.86 3.32 -52.25
N LYS A 175 31.27 4.47 -52.58
CA LYS A 175 31.04 4.89 -53.97
C LYS A 175 32.34 5.00 -54.76
N LEU A 176 33.39 5.55 -54.15
CA LEU A 176 34.71 5.64 -54.76
C LEU A 176 35.32 4.25 -54.98
N GLN A 177 35.21 3.33 -54.02
CA GLN A 177 35.69 1.96 -54.18
C GLN A 177 34.94 1.20 -55.27
N VAL A 178 33.61 1.33 -55.34
CA VAL A 178 32.79 0.74 -56.40
C VAL A 178 33.22 1.30 -57.75
N SER A 179 33.33 2.63 -57.89
CA SER A 179 33.77 3.26 -59.15
C SER A 179 35.17 2.81 -59.58
N ASN A 180 36.11 2.68 -58.65
CA ASN A 180 37.45 2.16 -58.94
C ASN A 180 37.41 0.70 -59.42
N LYS A 181 36.54 -0.12 -58.81
CA LYS A 181 36.37 -1.53 -59.21
C LYS A 181 35.68 -1.68 -60.55
N GLU A 182 34.68 -0.84 -60.84
CA GLU A 182 34.06 -0.77 -62.17
C GLU A 182 35.09 -0.40 -63.23
N ALA A 183 35.92 0.63 -62.99
CA ALA A 183 36.98 1.04 -63.91
C ALA A 183 38.05 -0.06 -64.11
N GLU A 184 38.44 -0.77 -63.05
CA GLU A 184 39.36 -1.91 -63.13
C GLU A 184 38.77 -3.04 -63.98
N LEU A 185 37.50 -3.40 -63.76
CA LEU A 185 36.81 -4.42 -64.53
C LEU A 185 36.69 -4.01 -66.00
N ASP A 186 36.30 -2.76 -66.28
CA ASP A 186 36.18 -2.23 -67.64
C ASP A 186 37.53 -2.27 -68.37
N ALA A 187 38.63 -1.94 -67.69
CA ALA A 187 39.97 -2.03 -68.26
C ALA A 187 40.35 -3.49 -68.59
N VAL A 188 40.10 -4.44 -67.68
CA VAL A 188 40.39 -5.87 -67.88
C VAL A 188 39.53 -6.44 -69.00
N TYR A 189 38.23 -6.11 -69.05
CA TYR A 189 37.35 -6.54 -70.13
C TYR A 189 37.74 -5.90 -71.46
N GLY A 190 38.11 -4.62 -71.47
CA GLY A 190 38.63 -3.91 -72.64
C GLY A 190 39.89 -4.56 -73.20
N GLU A 191 40.88 -4.86 -72.36
CA GLU A 191 42.10 -5.56 -72.78
C GLU A 191 41.78 -6.95 -73.33
N ARG A 192 40.88 -7.69 -72.66
CA ARG A 192 40.47 -9.02 -73.11
C ARG A 192 39.76 -8.98 -74.47
N ILE A 193 38.90 -7.99 -74.70
CA ILE A 193 38.25 -7.76 -76.00
C ILE A 193 39.30 -7.44 -77.06
N MET A 194 40.25 -6.54 -76.78
CA MET A 194 41.33 -6.20 -77.73
C MET A 194 42.19 -7.42 -78.08
N ASN A 195 42.52 -8.25 -77.09
CA ASN A 195 43.25 -9.50 -77.30
C ASN A 195 42.46 -10.50 -78.16
N PHE A 196 41.15 -10.62 -77.94
CA PHE A 196 40.30 -11.46 -78.80
C PHE A 196 40.20 -10.93 -80.23
N GLN A 197 40.02 -9.61 -80.40
CA GLN A 197 40.01 -8.98 -81.72
C GLN A 197 41.34 -9.14 -82.44
N GLN A 198 42.46 -9.05 -81.73
CA GLN A 198 43.79 -9.27 -82.30
C GLN A 198 43.98 -10.73 -82.71
N ARG A 199 43.57 -11.69 -81.86
CA ARG A 199 43.60 -13.12 -82.19
C ARG A 199 42.72 -13.44 -83.40
N GLU A 200 41.54 -12.84 -83.49
CA GLU A 200 40.64 -13.00 -84.64
C GLU A 200 41.29 -12.51 -85.94
N LYS A 201 41.93 -11.32 -85.90
CA LYS A 201 42.70 -10.78 -87.03
C LYS A 201 43.84 -11.69 -87.43
N ASP A 202 44.61 -12.22 -86.48
CA ASP A 202 45.75 -13.09 -86.78
C ASP A 202 45.29 -14.46 -87.30
N LEU A 203 44.18 -15.01 -86.79
CA LEU A 203 43.54 -16.19 -87.37
C LEU A 203 43.04 -15.93 -88.79
N THR A 204 42.47 -14.75 -89.06
CA THR A 204 42.04 -14.37 -90.41
C THR A 204 43.24 -14.29 -91.36
N LYS A 205 44.36 -13.68 -90.92
CA LYS A 205 45.61 -13.66 -91.70
C LYS A 205 46.16 -15.05 -91.97
N GLN A 206 46.15 -15.95 -90.98
CA GLN A 206 46.59 -17.35 -91.16
C GLN A 206 45.68 -18.09 -92.13
N LEU A 207 44.35 -17.88 -92.05
CA LEU A 207 43.39 -18.44 -92.98
C LEU A 207 43.64 -17.93 -94.41
N ASP A 208 43.93 -16.64 -94.57
CA ASP A 208 44.27 -16.05 -95.86
C ASP A 208 45.62 -16.56 -96.39
N LEU A 209 46.62 -16.73 -95.52
CA LEU A 209 47.92 -17.30 -95.88
C LEU A 209 47.79 -18.76 -96.32
N THR A 210 47.06 -19.58 -95.56
CA THR A 210 46.82 -20.99 -95.90
C THR A 210 45.98 -21.13 -97.19
N LYS A 211 44.99 -20.25 -97.40
CA LYS A 211 44.28 -20.15 -98.69
C LYS A 211 45.23 -19.82 -99.85
N LYS A 212 46.16 -18.87 -99.67
CA LYS A 212 47.18 -18.55 -100.67
C LYS A 212 48.11 -19.73 -100.92
N GLN A 213 48.64 -20.36 -99.87
CA GLN A 213 49.49 -21.55 -99.99
C GLN A 213 48.76 -22.72 -100.67
N LEU A 214 47.47 -22.91 -100.43
CA LEU A 214 46.67 -23.92 -101.14
C LEU A 214 46.53 -23.59 -102.62
N ALA A 215 46.34 -22.31 -102.96
CA ALA A 215 46.33 -21.84 -104.36
C ALA A 215 47.71 -22.02 -105.02
N ASP A 216 48.79 -21.69 -104.33
CA ASP A 216 50.18 -21.87 -104.79
C ASP A 216 50.53 -23.35 -104.94
N LEU A 217 50.09 -24.23 -104.04
CA LEU A 217 50.27 -25.68 -104.17
C LEU A 217 49.46 -26.26 -105.33
N ARG A 218 48.25 -25.77 -105.58
CA ARG A 218 47.46 -26.16 -106.75
C ARG A 218 48.19 -25.80 -108.05
N THR A 219 48.65 -24.54 -108.17
CA THR A 219 49.40 -24.08 -109.34
C THR A 219 50.78 -24.75 -109.47
N SER A 220 51.47 -25.03 -108.35
CA SER A 220 52.73 -25.79 -108.33
C SER A 220 52.53 -27.25 -108.70
N ASN A 221 51.42 -27.87 -108.33
CA ASN A 221 51.13 -29.26 -108.72
C ASN A 221 50.82 -29.34 -110.22
N GLU A 222 50.08 -28.36 -110.77
CA GLU A 222 49.91 -28.19 -112.22
C GLU A 222 51.27 -28.02 -112.93
N SER A 223 52.18 -27.20 -112.36
CA SER A 223 53.54 -27.02 -112.89
C SER A 223 54.40 -28.29 -112.76
N ASN A 224 54.32 -29.01 -111.64
CA ASN A 224 55.07 -30.26 -111.45
C ASN A 224 54.52 -31.40 -112.30
N GLN A 225 53.22 -31.43 -112.58
CA GLN A 225 52.64 -32.34 -113.56
C GLN A 225 53.15 -32.01 -114.97
N ALA A 226 53.38 -30.74 -115.30
CA ALA A 226 54.05 -30.32 -116.53
C ALA A 226 55.55 -30.68 -116.54
N LYS A 227 56.24 -30.64 -115.39
CA LYS A 227 57.65 -31.04 -115.28
C LYS A 227 57.88 -32.55 -115.23
N MET A 228 56.96 -33.36 -114.71
CA MET A 228 57.05 -34.83 -114.81
C MET A 228 56.97 -35.33 -116.26
N LEU A 229 56.33 -34.57 -117.15
CA LEU A 229 56.41 -34.81 -118.60
C LEU A 229 57.80 -34.48 -119.18
N ASP A 230 58.52 -33.55 -118.55
CA ASP A 230 59.85 -33.08 -118.94
C ASP A 230 60.99 -33.96 -118.35
N ASP A 231 60.84 -34.46 -117.12
CA ASP A 231 61.83 -35.31 -116.41
C ASP A 231 61.94 -36.74 -116.97
N SER A 232 61.06 -37.14 -117.89
CA SER A 232 61.26 -38.31 -118.76
C SER A 232 62.54 -38.19 -119.60
N SER A 233 62.87 -36.96 -120.02
CA SER A 233 63.95 -36.67 -120.95
C SER A 233 65.33 -36.51 -120.30
N ARG A 234 65.40 -36.50 -118.95
CA ARG A 234 66.63 -36.16 -118.23
C ARG A 234 67.17 -37.30 -117.36
N ARG A 235 67.02 -38.53 -117.86
CA ARG A 235 67.66 -39.75 -117.34
C ARG A 235 69.05 -40.03 -117.92
N GLU A 236 69.66 -39.09 -118.62
CA GLU A 236 71.04 -39.19 -119.09
C GLU A 236 71.89 -38.03 -118.54
N LEU A 237 72.47 -38.20 -117.35
CA LEU A 237 73.91 -37.99 -117.06
C LEU A 237 74.18 -38.09 -115.55
N GLU A 238 74.32 -39.33 -115.09
CA GLU A 238 74.66 -39.69 -113.71
C GLU A 238 76.17 -39.56 -113.47
N THR A 239 76.66 -38.35 -113.28
CA THR A 239 78.02 -38.10 -112.71
C THR A 239 78.08 -36.87 -111.81
N VAL A 240 77.12 -35.93 -111.93
CA VAL A 240 76.89 -34.84 -110.98
C VAL A 240 76.19 -35.35 -109.69
N SER A 241 75.37 -36.40 -109.79
CA SER A 241 74.65 -37.02 -108.65
C SER A 241 75.60 -37.46 -107.54
N ARG A 242 76.72 -38.11 -107.86
CA ARG A 242 77.63 -38.64 -106.85
C ARG A 242 78.44 -37.57 -106.11
N ARG A 243 78.68 -36.39 -106.71
CA ARG A 243 79.27 -35.25 -105.99
C ARG A 243 78.23 -34.49 -105.17
N ALA A 244 77.02 -34.35 -105.72
CA ALA A 244 75.88 -33.80 -104.99
C ALA A 244 75.46 -34.68 -103.79
N GLU A 245 75.64 -36.00 -103.87
CA GLU A 245 75.41 -36.94 -102.77
C GLU A 245 76.37 -36.72 -101.60
N ILE A 246 77.65 -36.41 -101.88
CA ILE A 246 78.64 -36.12 -100.83
C ILE A 246 78.36 -34.75 -100.19
N GLU A 247 78.07 -33.73 -100.99
CA GLU A 247 77.69 -32.39 -100.50
C GLU A 247 76.37 -32.43 -99.72
N LEU A 248 75.42 -33.28 -100.13
CA LEU A 248 74.18 -33.53 -99.41
C LEU A 248 74.42 -34.19 -98.05
N VAL A 249 75.37 -35.13 -97.95
CA VAL A 249 75.75 -35.76 -96.68
C VAL A 249 76.42 -34.77 -95.74
N GLU A 250 77.24 -33.84 -96.25
CA GLU A 250 77.84 -32.77 -95.47
C GLU A 250 76.79 -31.78 -94.96
N VAL A 251 75.86 -31.37 -95.82
CA VAL A 251 74.71 -30.53 -95.44
C VAL A 251 73.79 -31.25 -94.44
N ASP A 252 73.57 -32.56 -94.59
CA ASP A 252 72.79 -33.35 -93.64
C ASP A 252 73.49 -33.50 -92.30
N LEU A 253 74.83 -33.58 -92.29
CA LEU A 253 75.63 -33.56 -91.08
C LEU A 253 75.53 -32.21 -90.36
N GLU A 254 75.67 -31.09 -91.07
CA GLU A 254 75.48 -29.74 -90.51
C GLU A 254 74.04 -29.54 -90.00
N ARG A 255 73.05 -30.04 -90.75
CA ARG A 255 71.64 -29.97 -90.36
C ARG A 255 71.35 -30.82 -89.12
N SER A 256 71.99 -31.98 -89.01
CA SER A 256 71.92 -32.83 -87.82
C SER A 256 72.57 -32.15 -86.61
N GLN A 257 73.75 -31.53 -86.79
CA GLN A 257 74.42 -30.77 -85.75
C GLN A 257 73.59 -29.57 -85.27
N ARG A 258 73.02 -28.76 -86.18
CA ARG A 258 72.09 -27.67 -85.80
C ARG A 258 70.85 -28.17 -85.08
N ARG A 259 70.33 -29.34 -85.49
CA ARG A 259 69.19 -29.97 -84.81
C ARG A 259 69.58 -30.44 -83.41
N ILE A 260 70.80 -30.95 -83.23
CA ILE A 260 71.33 -31.33 -81.91
C ILE A 260 71.48 -30.07 -81.04
N GLU A 261 72.11 -29.00 -81.52
CA GLU A 261 72.25 -27.73 -80.80
C GLU A 261 70.89 -27.12 -80.43
N GLU A 262 69.91 -27.16 -81.32
CA GLU A 262 68.56 -26.68 -81.04
C GLU A 262 67.85 -27.56 -80.00
N VAL A 263 68.03 -28.88 -80.06
CA VAL A 263 67.51 -29.81 -79.05
C VAL A 263 68.21 -29.63 -77.71
N GLU A 264 69.51 -29.37 -77.68
CA GLU A 264 70.28 -29.07 -76.46
C GLU A 264 69.82 -27.76 -75.84
N ARG A 265 69.66 -26.70 -76.63
CA ARG A 265 69.11 -25.42 -76.15
C ARG A 265 67.67 -25.56 -75.65
N ARG A 266 66.84 -26.37 -76.33
CA ARG A 266 65.48 -26.68 -75.84
C ARG A 266 65.52 -27.51 -74.56
N ASN A 267 66.42 -28.47 -74.43
CA ASN A 267 66.63 -29.23 -73.20
C ASN A 267 67.11 -28.35 -72.06
N GLU A 268 68.02 -27.40 -72.32
CA GLU A 268 68.50 -26.45 -71.33
C GLU A 268 67.40 -25.48 -70.90
N LYS A 269 66.59 -24.98 -71.85
CA LYS A 269 65.40 -24.16 -71.56
C LYS A 269 64.35 -24.95 -70.78
N LEU A 270 64.06 -26.18 -71.17
CA LEU A 270 63.13 -27.06 -70.44
C LEU A 270 63.68 -27.41 -69.06
N ARG A 271 64.99 -27.58 -68.89
CA ARG A 271 65.60 -27.76 -67.56
C ARG A 271 65.52 -26.50 -66.71
N ALA A 272 65.72 -25.33 -67.28
CA ALA A 272 65.54 -24.06 -66.58
C ALA A 272 64.08 -23.81 -66.21
N GLU A 273 63.13 -24.16 -67.07
CA GLU A 273 61.69 -24.09 -66.83
C GLU A 273 61.24 -25.14 -65.80
N ILE A 274 61.77 -26.37 -65.87
CA ILE A 274 61.57 -27.40 -64.86
C ILE A 274 62.19 -26.98 -63.53
N GLU A 275 63.36 -26.36 -63.50
CA GLU A 275 63.96 -25.87 -62.25
C GLU A 275 63.18 -24.67 -61.71
N ALA A 276 62.64 -23.78 -62.55
CA ALA A 276 61.75 -22.70 -62.13
C ALA A 276 60.43 -23.25 -61.56
N VAL A 277 59.80 -24.21 -62.24
CA VAL A 277 58.57 -24.88 -61.78
C VAL A 277 58.83 -25.75 -60.54
N ARG A 278 59.98 -26.43 -60.46
CA ARG A 278 60.42 -27.25 -59.31
C ARG A 278 60.82 -26.38 -58.12
N SER A 279 61.40 -25.21 -58.37
CA SER A 279 61.71 -24.25 -57.32
C SER A 279 60.46 -23.75 -56.63
N GLY A 280 59.29 -23.81 -57.30
CA GLY A 280 57.95 -23.72 -56.70
C GLY A 280 57.69 -22.48 -55.86
N SER A 281 58.64 -21.53 -55.78
CA SER A 281 58.73 -20.55 -54.70
C SER A 281 57.57 -19.58 -54.77
N GLU A 282 57.26 -19.08 -55.96
CA GLU A 282 56.17 -18.12 -56.15
C GLU A 282 54.79 -18.76 -55.94
N ALA A 283 54.58 -19.99 -56.41
CA ALA A 283 53.34 -20.72 -56.21
C ALA A 283 53.15 -21.14 -54.74
N GLN A 284 54.23 -21.57 -54.09
CA GLN A 284 54.24 -21.96 -52.68
C GLN A 284 54.02 -20.75 -51.77
N GLU A 285 54.60 -19.60 -52.09
CA GLU A 285 54.39 -18.34 -51.35
C GLU A 285 52.95 -17.83 -51.53
N ARG A 286 52.39 -17.93 -52.75
CA ARG A 286 50.96 -17.63 -52.99
C ARG A 286 50.03 -18.58 -52.22
N ILE A 287 50.34 -19.87 -52.18
CA ILE A 287 49.57 -20.86 -51.40
C ILE A 287 49.68 -20.54 -49.91
N GLN A 288 50.87 -20.24 -49.40
CA GLN A 288 51.08 -19.92 -47.99
C GLN A 288 50.35 -18.64 -47.56
N THR A 289 50.32 -17.61 -48.41
CA THR A 289 49.54 -16.39 -48.15
C THR A 289 48.03 -16.68 -48.14
N LEU A 290 47.53 -17.47 -49.08
CA LEU A 290 46.12 -17.88 -49.09
C LEU A 290 45.75 -18.77 -47.89
N GLU A 291 46.61 -19.70 -47.50
CA GLU A 291 46.43 -20.51 -46.29
C GLU A 291 46.40 -19.63 -45.03
N SER A 292 47.29 -18.64 -44.93
CA SER A 292 47.27 -17.69 -43.82
C SER A 292 45.96 -16.90 -43.75
N GLN A 293 45.46 -16.42 -44.90
CA GLN A 293 44.16 -15.73 -44.98
C GLN A 293 43.00 -16.64 -44.62
N ILE A 294 43.01 -17.90 -45.07
CA ILE A 294 41.99 -18.89 -44.70
C ILE A 294 42.01 -19.14 -43.18
N THR A 295 43.18 -19.28 -42.57
CA THR A 295 43.27 -19.46 -41.12
C THR A 295 42.81 -18.22 -40.35
N GLU A 296 43.11 -17.02 -40.84
CA GLU A 296 42.67 -15.77 -40.24
C GLU A 296 41.14 -15.62 -40.33
N LEU A 297 40.55 -15.89 -41.51
CA LEU A 297 39.10 -15.90 -41.70
C LEU A 297 38.40 -16.99 -40.86
N GLN A 298 39.00 -18.17 -40.70
CA GLN A 298 38.49 -19.22 -39.82
C GLN A 298 38.53 -18.78 -38.34
N ASN A 299 39.60 -18.12 -37.92
CA ASN A 299 39.73 -17.58 -36.57
C ASN A 299 38.73 -16.44 -36.31
N GLU A 300 38.49 -15.58 -37.32
CA GLU A 300 37.49 -14.53 -37.23
C GLU A 300 36.07 -15.11 -37.16
N THR A 301 35.77 -16.11 -38.00
CA THR A 301 34.48 -16.81 -38.00
C THR A 301 34.21 -17.49 -36.66
N THR A 302 35.19 -18.19 -36.09
CA THR A 302 35.06 -18.83 -34.76
C THR A 302 34.91 -17.80 -33.65
N ARG A 303 35.61 -16.66 -33.73
CA ARG A 303 35.44 -15.54 -32.80
C ARG A 303 34.03 -14.95 -32.90
N LEU A 304 33.53 -14.70 -34.11
CA LEU A 304 32.18 -14.17 -34.35
C LEU A 304 31.11 -15.14 -33.82
N LEU A 305 31.24 -16.44 -34.09
CA LEU A 305 30.35 -17.46 -33.56
C LEU A 305 30.36 -17.48 -32.02
N ALA A 306 31.53 -17.38 -31.39
CA ALA A 306 31.63 -17.30 -29.93
C ALA A 306 30.95 -16.03 -29.39
N THR A 307 31.11 -14.89 -30.05
CA THR A 307 30.41 -13.65 -29.63
C THR A 307 28.90 -13.76 -29.81
N LEU A 308 28.43 -14.38 -30.91
CA LEU A 308 27.01 -14.60 -31.18
C LEU A 308 26.41 -15.52 -30.11
N GLU A 309 27.09 -16.60 -29.73
CA GLU A 309 26.63 -17.50 -28.67
C GLU A 309 26.58 -16.80 -27.31
N THR A 310 27.59 -15.97 -26.97
CA THR A 310 27.54 -15.17 -25.73
C THR A 310 26.37 -14.17 -25.74
N GLN A 311 26.13 -13.49 -26.87
CA GLN A 311 25.01 -12.56 -27.00
C GLN A 311 23.67 -13.29 -26.88
N LYS A 312 23.52 -14.45 -27.52
CA LYS A 312 22.33 -15.30 -27.42
C LYS A 312 22.07 -15.74 -25.97
N ASN A 313 23.10 -16.12 -25.23
CA ASN A 313 22.98 -16.46 -23.81
C ASN A 313 22.56 -15.25 -22.97
N THR A 314 23.15 -14.07 -23.19
CA THR A 314 22.71 -12.86 -22.48
C THR A 314 21.27 -12.49 -22.80
N ILE A 315 20.82 -12.65 -24.05
CA ILE A 315 19.42 -12.42 -24.45
C ILE A 315 18.51 -13.41 -23.73
N GLY A 316 18.90 -14.69 -23.64
CA GLY A 316 18.18 -15.72 -22.88
C GLY A 316 18.04 -15.36 -21.40
N GLU A 317 19.13 -14.92 -20.76
CA GLU A 317 19.11 -14.47 -19.36
C GLU A 317 18.17 -13.27 -19.16
N TYR A 318 18.19 -12.27 -20.05
CA TYR A 318 17.28 -11.14 -20.00
C TYR A 318 15.82 -11.55 -20.21
N GLN A 319 15.55 -12.49 -21.12
CA GLN A 319 14.21 -13.04 -21.34
C GLN A 319 13.70 -13.78 -20.09
N GLU A 320 14.55 -14.57 -19.44
CA GLU A 320 14.18 -15.28 -18.22
C GLU A 320 13.94 -14.32 -17.04
N GLN A 321 14.78 -13.28 -16.89
CA GLN A 321 14.56 -12.22 -15.91
C GLN A 321 13.25 -11.46 -16.17
N ARG A 322 12.98 -11.10 -17.43
CA ARG A 322 11.73 -10.45 -17.82
C ARG A 322 10.52 -11.33 -17.51
N SER A 323 10.60 -12.63 -17.81
CA SER A 323 9.53 -13.59 -17.48
C SER A 323 9.30 -13.72 -15.97
N LYS A 324 10.36 -13.74 -15.15
CA LYS A 324 10.23 -13.74 -13.68
C LYS A 324 9.54 -12.48 -13.17
N ILE A 325 9.92 -11.31 -13.68
CA ILE A 325 9.28 -10.03 -13.32
C ILE A 325 7.80 -10.01 -13.74
N GLU A 326 7.50 -10.49 -14.95
CA GLU A 326 6.13 -10.55 -15.47
C GLU A 326 5.24 -11.49 -14.64
N THR A 327 5.75 -12.65 -14.25
CA THR A 327 5.02 -13.58 -13.37
C THR A 327 4.81 -12.99 -11.96
N GLU A 328 5.77 -12.24 -11.43
CA GLU A 328 5.63 -11.56 -10.14
C GLU A 328 4.55 -10.47 -10.20
N TYR A 329 4.58 -9.58 -11.20
CA TYR A 329 3.54 -8.57 -11.40
C TYR A 329 2.17 -9.19 -11.64
N THR A 330 2.09 -10.28 -12.42
CA THR A 330 0.84 -11.01 -12.64
C THR A 330 0.28 -11.56 -11.31
N ARG A 331 1.15 -12.04 -10.42
CA ARG A 331 0.74 -12.50 -9.07
C ARG A 331 0.26 -11.35 -8.20
N GLN A 332 0.92 -10.19 -8.25
CA GLN A 332 0.49 -8.99 -7.52
C GLN A 332 -0.87 -8.47 -8.02
N ILE A 333 -1.07 -8.43 -9.34
CA ILE A 333 -2.34 -8.04 -9.96
C ILE A 333 -3.45 -8.98 -9.48
N LYS A 334 -3.27 -10.30 -9.53
CA LYS A 334 -4.27 -11.26 -9.04
C LYS A 334 -4.58 -11.07 -7.56
N LYS A 335 -3.59 -10.72 -6.73
CA LYS A 335 -3.80 -10.44 -5.30
C LYS A 335 -4.65 -9.18 -5.10
N LEU A 336 -4.35 -8.11 -5.84
CA LEU A 336 -5.12 -6.86 -5.80
C LEU A 336 -6.54 -7.08 -6.34
N GLU A 337 -6.72 -7.86 -7.40
CA GLU A 337 -8.04 -8.23 -7.92
C GLU A 337 -8.86 -9.01 -6.88
N GLN A 338 -8.24 -9.96 -6.17
CA GLN A 338 -8.88 -10.67 -5.06
C GLN A 338 -9.27 -9.70 -3.94
N GLU A 339 -8.37 -8.79 -3.55
CA GLU A 339 -8.66 -7.78 -2.52
C GLU A 339 -9.82 -6.87 -2.93
N ILE A 340 -9.80 -6.36 -4.17
CA ILE A 340 -10.91 -5.58 -4.75
C ILE A 340 -12.20 -6.40 -4.75
N SER A 341 -12.16 -7.69 -5.09
CA SER A 341 -13.34 -8.55 -5.04
C SER A 341 -13.87 -8.69 -3.61
N THR A 342 -12.99 -8.91 -2.63
CA THR A 342 -13.42 -9.00 -1.21
C THR A 342 -13.96 -7.67 -0.69
N LEU A 343 -13.39 -6.53 -1.11
CA LEU A 343 -13.89 -5.21 -0.75
C LEU A 343 -15.25 -4.94 -1.41
N LYS A 344 -15.42 -5.32 -2.68
CA LYS A 344 -16.72 -5.24 -3.37
C LYS A 344 -17.77 -6.11 -2.70
N GLU A 345 -17.41 -7.33 -2.30
CA GLU A 345 -18.29 -8.22 -1.56
C GLU A 345 -18.68 -7.63 -0.21
N LYS A 346 -17.74 -7.05 0.54
CA LYS A 346 -18.02 -6.32 1.78
C LYS A 346 -18.95 -5.12 1.54
N VAL A 347 -18.69 -4.31 0.51
CA VAL A 347 -19.58 -3.18 0.15
C VAL A 347 -20.98 -3.69 -0.20
N SER A 348 -21.09 -4.81 -0.91
CA SER A 348 -22.38 -5.45 -1.20
C SER A 348 -23.05 -6.00 0.05
N GLN A 349 -22.30 -6.47 1.05
CA GLN A 349 -22.87 -6.90 2.33
C GLN A 349 -23.44 -5.73 3.14
N PHE A 350 -23.03 -4.49 2.85
CA PHE A 350 -23.56 -3.27 3.48
C PHE A 350 -24.57 -2.53 2.61
N SER A 351 -25.04 -3.13 1.50
CA SER A 351 -26.02 -2.46 0.61
C SER A 351 -27.40 -2.29 1.25
N ASP A 352 -27.70 -3.08 2.28
CA ASP A 352 -28.92 -3.03 3.09
C ASP A 352 -28.87 -1.97 4.19
N TYR A 353 -27.75 -1.28 4.39
CA TYR A 353 -27.60 -0.25 5.42
C TYR A 353 -28.61 0.89 5.28
N ASP A 354 -28.92 1.30 4.05
CA ASP A 354 -29.94 2.34 3.78
C ASP A 354 -31.37 1.85 4.06
N GLU A 355 -31.62 0.56 3.90
CA GLU A 355 -32.90 -0.07 4.21
C GLU A 355 -33.08 -0.23 5.72
N ILE A 356 -32.05 -0.73 6.41
CA ILE A 356 -32.01 -0.81 7.88
C ILE A 356 -32.14 0.59 8.50
N LYS A 357 -31.48 1.60 7.92
CA LYS A 357 -31.59 3.00 8.37
C LYS A 357 -33.01 3.53 8.18
N ARG A 358 -33.66 3.21 7.05
CA ARG A 358 -35.06 3.57 6.79
C ARG A 358 -36.00 2.89 7.77
N GLU A 359 -35.83 1.60 8.03
CA GLU A 359 -36.63 0.86 9.01
C GLU A 359 -36.43 1.41 10.43
N LEU A 360 -35.19 1.71 10.83
CA LEU A 360 -34.88 2.36 12.10
C LEU A 360 -35.48 3.76 12.21
N GLU A 361 -35.49 4.54 11.13
CA GLU A 361 -36.11 5.87 11.11
C GLU A 361 -37.64 5.79 11.15
N ILE A 362 -38.24 4.79 10.49
CA ILE A 362 -39.68 4.48 10.61
C ILE A 362 -40.01 4.03 12.03
N ILE A 363 -39.22 3.14 12.65
CA ILE A 363 -39.40 2.70 14.03
C ILE A 363 -39.26 3.89 14.98
N LYS A 364 -38.23 4.72 14.80
CA LYS A 364 -38.05 5.97 15.56
C LYS A 364 -39.27 6.88 15.37
N TYR A 365 -39.75 7.06 14.15
CA TYR A 365 -40.92 7.90 13.90
C TYR A 365 -42.18 7.30 14.53
N VAL A 366 -42.45 6.01 14.41
CA VAL A 366 -43.64 5.36 14.99
C VAL A 366 -43.59 5.36 16.52
N GLU A 367 -42.43 5.12 17.12
CA GLU A 367 -42.26 5.05 18.58
C GLU A 367 -42.28 6.44 19.24
N PHE A 368 -41.88 7.49 18.51
CA PHE A 368 -41.82 8.87 19.02
C PHE A 368 -42.90 9.82 18.46
N ALA A 369 -43.60 9.52 17.36
CA ALA A 369 -44.72 10.32 16.83
C ALA A 369 -45.99 10.21 17.70
N SER A 370 -46.11 9.15 18.50
CA SER A 370 -47.16 9.06 19.55
C SER A 370 -46.89 9.99 20.75
N LEU A 371 -45.75 10.70 20.77
CA LEU A 371 -45.23 11.41 21.94
C LEU A 371 -45.04 12.92 21.74
N ASN A 372 -45.39 13.49 20.59
CA ASN A 372 -45.36 14.94 20.37
C ASN A 372 -46.77 15.54 20.40
N PRO A 373 -47.28 15.99 21.56
CA PRO A 373 -48.42 16.91 21.61
C PRO A 373 -48.00 18.38 21.35
N GLU A 374 -46.71 18.68 21.21
CA GLU A 374 -46.22 20.07 21.05
C GLU A 374 -46.07 20.54 19.59
N ASP A 375 -46.45 19.73 18.60
CA ASP A 375 -46.46 20.17 17.20
C ASP A 375 -47.81 20.81 16.77
N GLU A 376 -48.77 21.01 17.69
CA GLU A 376 -50.01 21.78 17.40
C GLU A 376 -49.81 23.30 17.40
N ASP A 377 -48.77 23.84 18.05
CA ASP A 377 -48.65 25.29 18.29
C ASP A 377 -47.68 26.04 17.37
N ASN A 378 -47.07 25.38 16.36
CA ASN A 378 -46.08 26.02 15.48
C ASN A 378 -46.35 25.86 13.97
N ALA A 379 -47.62 25.91 13.56
CA ALA A 379 -48.01 26.14 12.17
C ALA A 379 -48.10 27.65 11.87
N GLY A 380 -46.95 28.31 11.83
CA GLY A 380 -46.83 29.68 11.35
C GLY A 380 -46.97 29.75 9.83
N TYR A 381 -48.09 30.35 9.38
CA TYR A 381 -48.23 31.23 8.22
C TYR A 381 -47.39 30.88 6.96
N ASP A 382 -47.94 30.06 6.07
CA ASP A 382 -47.69 30.25 4.63
C ASP A 382 -48.87 29.76 3.77
N ASP A 383 -49.08 30.49 2.69
CA ASP A 383 -50.23 30.59 1.80
C ASP A 383 -50.59 29.32 1.00
N CYS A 384 -51.87 28.91 0.96
CA CYS A 384 -52.62 28.55 -0.28
C CYS A 384 -54.01 27.90 -0.02
N SER A 385 -55.05 28.60 -0.52
CA SER A 385 -56.35 28.13 -1.06
C SER A 385 -57.37 27.38 -0.17
N PRO A 386 -58.67 27.77 -0.20
CA PRO A 386 -59.73 27.14 0.59
C PRO A 386 -60.54 26.15 -0.26
N ASP A 387 -60.31 24.85 -0.10
CA ASP A 387 -61.39 23.86 -0.30
C ASP A 387 -61.07 22.53 0.38
N SER A 388 -62.13 21.85 0.81
CA SER A 388 -62.17 20.50 1.37
C SER A 388 -61.93 20.35 2.88
N SER A 389 -63.05 20.44 3.60
CA SER A 389 -63.33 19.70 4.81
C SER A 389 -63.03 18.20 4.65
N SER A 390 -61.93 17.71 5.24
CA SER A 390 -61.88 16.35 5.79
C SER A 390 -60.75 16.22 6.80
N LEU A 391 -61.15 15.79 7.99
CA LEU A 391 -60.34 15.23 9.08
C LEU A 391 -59.35 14.18 8.52
N ASN A 392 -58.14 14.59 8.20
CA ASN A 392 -57.02 13.70 7.90
C ASN A 392 -55.82 14.14 8.72
N LEU A 393 -55.57 13.39 9.78
CA LEU A 393 -54.29 13.29 10.47
C LEU A 393 -53.19 13.05 9.42
N ALA A 394 -52.53 14.11 8.98
CA ALA A 394 -51.50 14.05 7.95
C ALA A 394 -50.23 13.41 8.54
N ILE A 395 -50.22 12.07 8.62
CA ILE A 395 -49.02 11.26 8.81
C ILE A 395 -48.14 11.47 7.57
N LYS A 396 -47.22 12.44 7.64
CA LYS A 396 -46.24 12.66 6.58
C LYS A 396 -45.07 11.72 6.80
N MET A 397 -45.08 10.60 6.06
CA MET A 397 -43.97 9.66 6.01
C MET A 397 -42.66 10.38 5.63
N PRO A 398 -41.51 10.05 6.26
CA PRO A 398 -40.21 10.58 5.87
C PRO A 398 -39.92 10.32 4.38
N ASN A 399 -39.26 11.29 3.73
CA ASN A 399 -38.93 11.24 2.31
C ASN A 399 -38.06 10.00 1.98
N PRO A 400 -38.26 9.34 0.83
CA PRO A 400 -37.56 8.10 0.45
C PRO A 400 -36.06 8.27 0.11
N ASN A 401 -35.48 9.45 0.34
CA ASN A 401 -34.11 9.77 -0.03
C ASN A 401 -33.28 10.14 1.22
N ALA A 402 -32.36 9.25 1.59
CA ALA A 402 -31.56 9.31 2.82
C ALA A 402 -30.66 10.57 2.92
N ASP A 403 -30.24 11.14 1.79
CA ASP A 403 -29.40 12.34 1.76
C ASP A 403 -30.15 13.62 2.15
N LYS A 404 -31.47 13.66 1.90
CA LYS A 404 -32.32 14.79 2.32
C LYS A 404 -32.77 14.66 3.77
N ALA A 405 -32.95 13.43 4.28
CA ALA A 405 -33.26 13.17 5.69
C ALA A 405 -32.10 13.57 6.62
N ASN A 406 -30.85 13.34 6.22
CA ASN A 406 -29.65 13.76 6.97
C ASN A 406 -29.50 15.29 7.16
N LYS A 407 -30.17 16.13 6.36
CA LYS A 407 -30.12 17.60 6.50
C LYS A 407 -31.06 18.14 7.59
N GLN A 408 -32.08 17.39 7.99
CA GLN A 408 -32.92 17.76 9.11
C GLN A 408 -32.25 17.26 10.39
N LYS A 409 -31.76 18.19 11.22
CA LYS A 409 -31.32 17.90 12.59
C LYS A 409 -32.52 17.39 13.38
N THR A 410 -32.79 16.09 13.31
CA THR A 410 -33.73 15.46 14.24
C THR A 410 -33.17 15.62 15.65
N LYS A 411 -34.06 15.94 16.62
CA LYS A 411 -33.69 16.07 18.05
C LYS A 411 -32.83 14.86 18.46
N SER A 412 -31.76 15.10 19.21
CA SER A 412 -30.80 14.05 19.57
C SER A 412 -31.53 12.87 20.23
N LEU A 413 -31.07 11.64 19.98
CA LEU A 413 -31.66 10.43 20.56
C LEU A 413 -31.75 10.54 22.08
N GLU A 414 -30.76 11.19 22.70
CA GLU A 414 -30.72 11.48 24.12
C GLU A 414 -31.88 12.38 24.57
N THR A 415 -32.22 13.44 23.82
CA THR A 415 -33.36 14.31 24.13
C THR A 415 -34.71 13.59 24.03
N LEU A 416 -34.87 12.73 23.00
CA LEU A 416 -36.08 11.92 22.82
C LEU A 416 -36.23 10.84 23.90
N LEU A 417 -35.12 10.19 24.28
CA LEU A 417 -35.09 9.22 25.37
C LEU A 417 -35.36 9.89 26.72
N MET A 418 -34.82 11.07 26.97
CA MET A 418 -35.09 11.85 28.19
C MET A 418 -36.57 12.24 28.29
N SER A 419 -37.18 12.66 27.18
CA SER A 419 -38.62 12.95 27.12
C SER A 419 -39.47 11.70 27.42
N LYS A 420 -39.14 10.56 26.79
CA LYS A 420 -39.82 9.28 27.05
C LYS A 420 -39.62 8.81 28.50
N ASN A 421 -38.42 8.95 29.06
CA ASN A 421 -38.15 8.58 30.45
C ASN A 421 -38.94 9.46 31.42
N ARG A 422 -39.01 10.77 31.16
CA ARG A 422 -39.84 11.70 31.94
C ARG A 422 -41.32 11.33 31.87
N LYS A 423 -41.86 11.04 30.69
CA LYS A 423 -43.26 10.62 30.55
C LYS A 423 -43.55 9.26 31.19
N LEU A 424 -42.64 8.30 31.08
CA LEU A 424 -42.76 7.01 31.78
C LEU A 424 -42.69 7.19 33.30
N GLN A 425 -41.89 8.13 33.81
CA GLN A 425 -41.90 8.49 35.23
C GLN A 425 -43.24 9.12 35.62
N ASP A 426 -43.78 10.04 34.81
CA ASP A 426 -45.09 10.66 35.04
C ASP A 426 -46.20 9.59 35.04
N ASP A 427 -46.27 8.72 34.04
CA ASP A 427 -47.23 7.60 33.96
C ASP A 427 -47.08 6.62 35.13
N LEU A 428 -45.85 6.37 35.59
CA LEU A 428 -45.59 5.53 36.75
C LEU A 428 -46.07 6.21 38.04
N THR A 429 -45.91 7.53 38.15
CA THR A 429 -46.47 8.29 39.30
C THR A 429 -47.99 8.30 39.29
N THR A 430 -48.63 8.50 38.14
CA THR A 430 -50.10 8.46 38.04
C THR A 430 -50.64 7.07 38.33
N LEU A 431 -50.03 6.01 37.80
CA LEU A 431 -50.39 4.63 38.11
C LEU A 431 -50.20 4.29 39.60
N ARG A 432 -49.15 4.82 40.24
CA ARG A 432 -48.96 4.67 41.69
C ARG A 432 -50.08 5.35 42.48
N VAL A 433 -50.43 6.58 42.13
CA VAL A 433 -51.54 7.31 42.77
C VAL A 433 -52.86 6.57 42.57
N MET A 434 -53.16 6.12 41.34
CA MET A 434 -54.36 5.32 41.06
C MET A 434 -54.36 4.00 41.83
N HIS A 435 -53.22 3.34 41.97
CA HIS A 435 -53.10 2.11 42.76
C HIS A 435 -53.38 2.37 44.25
N ASP A 436 -52.83 3.44 44.82
CA ASP A 436 -53.06 3.84 46.20
C ASP A 436 -54.53 4.21 46.44
N ASP A 437 -55.15 4.96 45.53
CA ASP A 437 -56.59 5.29 45.58
C ASP A 437 -57.45 4.02 45.53
N LEU A 438 -57.10 3.05 44.69
CA LEU A 438 -57.82 1.80 44.55
C LEU A 438 -57.63 0.90 45.78
N LEU A 439 -56.45 0.90 46.41
CA LEU A 439 -56.20 0.24 47.70
C LEU A 439 -57.01 0.87 48.83
N VAL A 440 -57.12 2.20 48.88
CA VAL A 440 -57.96 2.90 49.87
C VAL A 440 -59.42 2.55 49.66
N SER A 441 -59.91 2.55 48.41
CA SER A 441 -61.28 2.13 48.08
C SER A 441 -61.54 0.67 48.47
N SER A 442 -60.60 -0.24 48.19
CA SER A 442 -60.70 -1.65 48.60
C SER A 442 -60.78 -1.78 50.13
N ARG A 443 -59.94 -1.07 50.88
CA ARG A 443 -60.00 -1.05 52.36
C ARG A 443 -61.34 -0.52 52.87
N MET A 444 -61.87 0.55 52.28
CA MET A 444 -63.19 1.08 52.66
C MET A 444 -64.30 0.05 52.41
N ASN A 445 -64.29 -0.60 51.25
CA ASN A 445 -65.24 -1.67 50.93
C ASN A 445 -65.12 -2.86 51.89
N THR A 446 -63.92 -3.23 52.35
CA THR A 446 -63.75 -4.30 53.35
C THR A 446 -64.36 -3.92 54.71
N ILE A 447 -64.16 -2.67 55.17
CA ILE A 447 -64.74 -2.17 56.42
C ILE A 447 -66.28 -2.12 56.32
N GLU A 448 -66.82 -1.70 55.17
CA GLU A 448 -68.27 -1.70 54.95
C GLU A 448 -68.84 -3.12 54.96
N ASN A 449 -68.17 -4.08 54.33
CA ASN A 449 -68.56 -5.49 54.38
C ASN A 449 -68.54 -6.06 55.81
N GLU A 450 -67.54 -5.70 56.63
CA GLU A 450 -67.49 -6.11 58.04
C GLU A 450 -68.66 -5.51 58.85
N LYS A 451 -68.98 -4.23 58.62
CA LYS A 451 -70.16 -3.60 59.24
C LYS A 451 -71.45 -4.31 58.84
N LEU A 452 -71.66 -4.57 57.55
CA LEU A 452 -72.84 -5.28 57.05
C LEU A 452 -72.92 -6.71 57.61
N LYS A 453 -71.81 -7.42 57.74
CA LYS A 453 -71.77 -8.73 58.40
C LYS A 453 -72.17 -8.66 59.86
N SER A 454 -71.66 -7.69 60.62
CA SER A 454 -72.02 -7.51 62.03
C SER A 454 -73.51 -7.18 62.21
N GLU A 455 -74.08 -6.37 61.32
CA GLU A 455 -75.51 -6.05 61.33
C GLU A 455 -76.36 -7.26 60.94
N LEU A 456 -75.91 -8.07 59.98
CA LEU A 456 -76.57 -9.31 59.60
C LEU A 456 -76.55 -10.33 60.75
N GLU A 457 -75.46 -10.41 61.51
CA GLU A 457 -75.36 -11.26 62.70
C GLU A 457 -76.26 -10.76 63.85
N ARG A 458 -76.34 -9.45 64.05
CA ARG A 458 -77.31 -8.82 64.97
C ARG A 458 -78.76 -9.12 64.57
N LEU A 459 -79.08 -9.04 63.28
CA LEU A 459 -80.41 -9.37 62.78
C LEU A 459 -80.71 -10.88 62.89
N LYS A 460 -79.73 -11.76 62.62
CA LYS A 460 -79.87 -13.21 62.80
C LYS A 460 -80.14 -13.57 64.25
N THR A 461 -79.37 -13.04 65.19
CA THR A 461 -79.58 -13.30 66.63
C THR A 461 -80.91 -12.75 67.11
N LEU A 462 -81.34 -11.58 66.61
CA LEU A 462 -82.68 -11.06 66.88
C LEU A 462 -83.77 -11.99 66.32
N ASN A 463 -83.60 -12.49 65.09
CA ASN A 463 -84.55 -13.38 64.47
C ASN A 463 -84.60 -14.74 65.20
N GLU A 464 -83.46 -15.28 65.62
CA GLU A 464 -83.38 -16.48 66.45
C GLU A 464 -84.07 -16.28 67.82
N ASN A 465 -83.90 -15.10 68.43
CA ASN A 465 -84.64 -14.76 69.65
C ASN A 465 -86.14 -14.68 69.40
N LEU A 466 -86.58 -14.06 68.29
CA LEU A 466 -87.99 -14.01 67.90
C LEU A 466 -88.54 -15.41 67.58
N GLU A 467 -87.78 -16.26 66.90
CA GLU A 467 -88.13 -17.65 66.62
C GLU A 467 -88.23 -18.46 67.92
N ASN A 468 -87.33 -18.25 68.89
CA ASN A 468 -87.39 -18.86 70.22
C ASN A 468 -88.58 -18.36 71.03
N ASP A 469 -88.92 -17.08 70.95
CA ASP A 469 -90.10 -16.49 71.60
C ASP A 469 -91.40 -16.97 70.96
N LEU A 470 -91.46 -17.07 69.62
CA LEU A 470 -92.55 -17.69 68.88
C LEU A 470 -92.67 -19.18 69.20
N SER A 471 -91.55 -19.89 69.30
CA SER A 471 -91.52 -21.30 69.72
C SER A 471 -92.00 -21.47 71.15
N ARG A 472 -91.66 -20.54 72.06
CA ARG A 472 -92.21 -20.50 73.42
C ARG A 472 -93.71 -20.20 73.41
N MET A 473 -94.17 -19.25 72.60
CA MET A 473 -95.60 -18.95 72.42
C MET A 473 -96.37 -20.13 71.85
N GLN A 474 -95.81 -20.81 70.85
CA GLN A 474 -96.39 -22.00 70.21
C GLN A 474 -96.36 -23.21 71.15
N ALA A 475 -95.29 -23.39 71.94
CA ALA A 475 -95.23 -24.42 72.99
C ALA A 475 -96.22 -24.14 74.13
N SER A 476 -96.46 -22.88 74.50
CA SER A 476 -97.56 -22.51 75.41
C SER A 476 -98.95 -22.64 74.77
N SER A 477 -99.05 -22.58 73.45
CA SER A 477 -100.31 -22.77 72.69
C SER A 477 -100.57 -24.24 72.31
N ALA A 478 -99.59 -25.14 72.46
CA ALA A 478 -99.69 -26.56 72.09
C ALA A 478 -100.13 -27.48 73.23
N GLN A 479 -100.49 -26.94 74.41
CA GLN A 479 -101.20 -27.66 75.47
C GLN A 479 -102.73 -27.62 75.28
N THR A 480 -103.23 -28.08 74.12
CA THR A 480 -104.63 -28.49 73.94
C THR A 480 -104.71 -29.49 72.76
N PRO A 481 -105.16 -30.75 72.97
CA PRO A 481 -105.23 -31.75 71.90
C PRO A 481 -106.66 -31.98 71.42
N THR A 482 -106.91 -31.89 70.10
CA THR A 482 -107.92 -32.71 69.38
C THR A 482 -107.63 -32.77 67.88
N ALA A 483 -107.46 -34.01 67.37
CA ALA A 483 -107.96 -34.64 66.12
C ALA A 483 -108.40 -33.75 64.93
N SER A 484 -108.22 -34.08 63.63
CA SER A 484 -107.80 -35.27 62.88
C SER A 484 -107.88 -34.95 61.36
N ASN A 485 -107.03 -35.58 60.55
CA ASN A 485 -107.14 -35.91 59.11
C ASN A 485 -107.62 -34.87 58.06
N LEU A 486 -106.82 -34.66 57.00
CA LEU A 486 -107.16 -35.03 55.61
C LEU A 486 -105.99 -34.74 54.62
N GLU A 487 -105.37 -35.82 54.11
CA GLU A 487 -105.07 -36.14 52.70
C GLU A 487 -104.38 -35.14 51.71
N ALA A 488 -103.49 -35.75 50.89
CA ALA A 488 -103.02 -35.39 49.54
C ALA A 488 -101.91 -34.31 49.42
N LEU A 489 -100.92 -34.34 48.51
CA LEU A 489 -100.39 -35.30 47.51
C LEU A 489 -99.30 -34.49 46.73
N VAL A 490 -98.16 -35.10 46.39
CA VAL A 490 -97.19 -34.68 45.33
C VAL A 490 -96.34 -33.40 45.59
N GLY A 491 -95.02 -33.38 45.39
CA GLY A 491 -94.10 -34.40 44.91
C GLY A 491 -92.64 -33.90 44.85
N LYS A 492 -91.75 -34.88 45.06
CA LYS A 492 -90.49 -35.17 44.35
C LYS A 492 -89.38 -34.10 44.17
N ASN A 493 -88.23 -34.54 44.71
CA ASN A 493 -86.88 -34.59 44.15
C ASN A 493 -85.90 -33.48 44.60
N SER A 494 -84.98 -33.77 45.53
CA SER A 494 -83.70 -34.50 45.37
C SER A 494 -82.63 -33.60 44.72
N THR A 495 -81.47 -33.29 45.32
CA THR A 495 -80.45 -34.22 45.84
C THR A 495 -79.36 -33.48 46.64
N SER A 496 -78.91 -34.15 47.72
CA SER A 496 -77.55 -34.30 48.30
C SER A 496 -76.54 -33.15 48.10
N ASP A 497 -76.07 -32.42 49.10
CA ASP A 497 -75.45 -32.79 50.38
C ASP A 497 -74.03 -33.41 50.27
N ARG A 498 -73.07 -32.59 50.74
CA ARG A 498 -71.88 -32.84 51.58
C ARG A 498 -70.70 -33.74 51.15
N LEU A 499 -69.57 -33.04 50.98
CA LEU A 499 -68.28 -33.12 51.73
C LEU A 499 -67.69 -34.48 52.18
N SER A 500 -66.37 -34.56 51.90
CA SER A 500 -65.25 -35.09 52.71
C SER A 500 -64.63 -36.48 52.39
N SER A 501 -63.34 -36.40 52.06
CA SER A 501 -62.16 -37.17 52.55
C SER A 501 -62.15 -38.71 52.62
N ASN A 502 -61.01 -39.23 52.10
CA ASN A 502 -60.30 -40.49 52.36
C ASN A 502 -60.64 -41.81 51.61
N GLU A 503 -59.67 -42.20 50.75
CA GLU A 503 -58.86 -43.44 50.87
C GLU A 503 -59.23 -44.73 50.06
N MET A 504 -58.18 -45.52 49.75
CA MET A 504 -58.05 -46.85 49.09
C MET A 504 -57.81 -46.87 47.56
N GLY A 505 -56.91 -47.69 46.99
CA GLY A 505 -56.08 -48.81 47.48
C GLY A 505 -54.96 -49.13 46.48
N ASN A 506 -53.82 -49.67 46.92
CA ASN A 506 -53.48 -51.11 47.00
C ASN A 506 -52.99 -51.70 45.65
N GLY A 507 -51.68 -51.84 45.42
CA GLY A 507 -50.92 -53.11 45.50
C GLY A 507 -50.51 -53.53 44.07
N SER A 508 -49.40 -54.19 43.73
CA SER A 508 -48.29 -54.83 44.43
C SER A 508 -47.22 -55.28 43.40
N SER A 509 -45.96 -55.34 43.85
CA SER A 509 -44.80 -56.19 43.42
C SER A 509 -44.16 -56.01 42.02
N LYS A 510 -42.86 -55.64 41.88
CA LYS A 510 -41.57 -56.39 42.13
C LYS A 510 -41.38 -57.58 41.16
N GLU A 511 -40.29 -57.83 40.42
CA GLU A 511 -38.83 -57.69 40.64
C GLU A 511 -38.01 -57.53 39.31
N ASP A 512 -36.71 -57.28 39.48
CA ASP A 512 -35.54 -57.05 38.57
C ASP A 512 -35.04 -58.33 37.81
N PRO A 513 -33.84 -58.43 37.17
CA PRO A 513 -33.09 -57.63 36.17
C PRO A 513 -32.68 -58.42 34.87
N GLY A 514 -32.15 -57.73 33.84
CA GLY A 514 -30.97 -58.20 33.08
C GLY A 514 -31.10 -58.70 31.61
N LEU A 515 -30.21 -58.12 30.77
CA LEU A 515 -29.46 -58.69 29.63
C LEU A 515 -30.08 -58.89 28.21
N GLU A 516 -29.20 -58.54 27.25
CA GLU A 516 -29.00 -59.05 25.87
C GLU A 516 -29.60 -58.37 24.62
N ASN A 517 -28.66 -57.92 23.78
CA ASN A 517 -28.53 -58.06 22.32
C ASN A 517 -29.67 -57.61 21.38
N SER A 518 -29.34 -56.60 20.55
CA SER A 518 -29.31 -56.58 19.07
C SER A 518 -30.47 -57.23 18.26
N PRO A 519 -30.59 -56.92 16.96
CA PRO A 519 -30.65 -55.64 16.26
C PRO A 519 -31.79 -55.65 15.19
N SER A 520 -31.84 -54.61 14.36
CA SER A 520 -32.33 -54.66 12.96
C SER A 520 -33.83 -54.75 12.69
N GLY A 521 -34.32 -53.81 11.88
CA GLY A 521 -35.63 -53.92 11.25
C GLY A 521 -36.11 -52.65 10.55
N MET A 522 -35.42 -52.24 9.49
CA MET A 522 -36.00 -51.37 8.44
C MET A 522 -37.26 -52.05 7.86
N PRO A 523 -38.30 -51.31 7.43
CA PRO A 523 -38.21 -50.64 6.12
C PRO A 523 -38.96 -49.28 5.98
N LEU A 524 -38.42 -48.45 5.08
CA LEU A 524 -39.11 -47.38 4.32
C LEU A 524 -40.35 -47.90 3.54
N PRO A 525 -41.22 -47.09 2.86
CA PRO A 525 -41.09 -45.67 2.47
C PRO A 525 -42.36 -44.78 2.57
N ASN A 526 -42.16 -43.48 2.27
CA ASN A 526 -42.95 -42.64 1.35
C ASN A 526 -43.64 -41.37 1.95
N SER A 527 -43.03 -40.22 1.61
CA SER A 527 -43.58 -38.93 1.18
C SER A 527 -44.76 -38.29 1.94
N ARG A 528 -44.55 -37.08 2.50
CA ARG A 528 -45.06 -35.79 1.95
C ARG A 528 -44.72 -34.59 2.86
N HIS A 529 -44.58 -33.44 2.21
CA HIS A 529 -44.07 -32.13 2.65
C HIS A 529 -44.77 -31.39 3.82
N GLN A 530 -43.96 -30.55 4.50
CA GLN A 530 -44.19 -29.27 5.24
C GLN A 530 -43.88 -29.29 6.74
N PRO A 531 -43.45 -28.16 7.37
CA PRO A 531 -42.41 -27.20 6.99
C PRO A 531 -41.32 -27.06 8.09
N HIS A 532 -40.18 -26.51 7.70
CA HIS A 532 -38.96 -26.34 8.50
C HIS A 532 -39.17 -25.53 9.79
N ARG A 533 -38.85 -26.17 10.94
CA ARG A 533 -38.20 -25.49 12.06
C ARG A 533 -36.70 -25.71 11.93
N ILE A 534 -35.96 -24.61 11.88
CA ILE A 534 -34.49 -24.60 11.89
C ILE A 534 -34.04 -25.02 13.29
N THR A 535 -33.55 -26.25 13.43
CA THR A 535 -32.78 -26.70 14.59
C THR A 535 -31.30 -26.53 14.29
N SER A 536 -30.64 -25.71 15.10
CA SER A 536 -29.22 -25.33 15.03
C SER A 536 -28.26 -26.43 15.49
N ASP A 537 -28.52 -27.69 15.14
CA ASP A 537 -27.79 -28.86 15.66
C ASP A 537 -27.30 -29.81 14.56
N THR A 538 -26.64 -29.26 13.53
CA THR A 538 -25.76 -30.04 12.64
C THR A 538 -24.32 -29.53 12.76
N SER A 539 -23.69 -30.02 13.82
CA SER A 539 -22.24 -30.16 14.06
C SER A 539 -21.30 -29.39 13.12
N ILE A 540 -20.72 -28.31 13.63
CA ILE A 540 -19.59 -27.58 13.01
C ILE A 540 -18.26 -28.37 13.10
N LEU A 541 -18.23 -29.42 13.93
CA LEU A 541 -17.05 -30.23 14.23
C LEU A 541 -16.52 -31.06 13.04
N PRO A 542 -17.35 -31.74 12.21
CA PRO A 542 -16.89 -32.46 11.02
C PRO A 542 -16.29 -31.52 9.95
N ILE A 543 -16.78 -30.29 9.87
CA ILE A 543 -16.25 -29.28 8.95
C ILE A 543 -14.89 -28.82 9.45
N ILE A 544 -14.75 -28.53 10.75
CA ILE A 544 -13.47 -28.14 11.35
C ILE A 544 -12.45 -29.28 11.31
N THR A 545 -12.86 -30.54 11.51
CA THR A 545 -11.95 -31.68 11.38
C THR A 545 -11.49 -31.87 9.94
N SER A 546 -12.39 -31.73 8.95
CA SER A 546 -12.02 -31.79 7.53
C SER A 546 -11.09 -30.64 7.12
N GLN A 547 -11.30 -29.43 7.66
CA GLN A 547 -10.42 -28.29 7.43
C GLN A 547 -9.05 -28.52 8.06
N ARG A 548 -9.01 -28.98 9.31
CA ARG A 548 -7.76 -29.34 10.01
C ARG A 548 -6.98 -30.41 9.26
N ASP A 549 -7.65 -31.44 8.75
CA ASP A 549 -7.00 -32.54 8.05
C ASP A 549 -6.47 -32.08 6.68
N ARG A 550 -7.19 -31.19 5.98
CA ARG A 550 -6.69 -30.50 4.78
C ARG A 550 -5.48 -29.60 5.08
N PHE A 551 -5.47 -28.88 6.20
CA PHE A 551 -4.32 -28.08 6.61
C PHE A 551 -3.12 -28.95 6.96
N ARG A 552 -3.32 -30.08 7.64
CA ARG A 552 -2.25 -31.05 7.92
C ARG A 552 -1.68 -31.64 6.64
N GLN A 553 -2.53 -32.01 5.69
CA GLN A 553 -2.10 -32.51 4.38
C GLN A 553 -1.30 -31.45 3.62
N ARG A 554 -1.80 -30.21 3.54
CA ARG A 554 -1.09 -29.11 2.88
C ARG A 554 0.24 -28.78 3.57
N ASN A 555 0.30 -28.87 4.89
CA ASN A 555 1.54 -28.66 5.64
C ASN A 555 2.55 -29.78 5.36
N SER A 556 2.09 -31.03 5.28
CA SER A 556 2.94 -32.17 4.88
C SER A 556 3.46 -32.03 3.44
N GLU A 557 2.60 -31.59 2.51
CA GLU A 557 2.99 -31.33 1.12
C GLU A 557 4.01 -30.19 1.03
N LEU A 558 3.82 -29.10 1.79
CA LEU A 558 4.77 -27.99 1.87
C LEU A 558 6.10 -28.41 2.51
N GLU A 559 6.08 -29.26 3.54
CA GLU A 559 7.30 -29.81 4.15
C GLU A 559 8.06 -30.72 3.18
N GLU A 560 7.35 -31.51 2.36
CA GLU A 560 7.96 -32.33 1.32
C GLU A 560 8.55 -31.48 0.18
N GLU A 561 7.84 -30.43 -0.26
CA GLU A 561 8.33 -29.49 -1.25
C GLU A 561 9.55 -28.70 -0.75
N LEU A 562 9.56 -28.31 0.54
CA LEU A 562 10.71 -27.70 1.18
C LEU A 562 11.91 -28.65 1.21
N ARG A 563 11.70 -29.94 1.51
CA ARG A 563 12.77 -30.95 1.47
C ARG A 563 13.32 -31.12 0.06
N LYS A 564 12.44 -31.20 -0.96
CA LYS A 564 12.85 -31.28 -2.37
C LYS A 564 13.65 -30.04 -2.79
N GLN A 565 13.22 -28.84 -2.42
CA GLN A 565 13.97 -27.62 -2.69
C GLN A 565 15.34 -27.62 -2.01
N PHE A 566 15.43 -28.08 -0.76
CA PHE A 566 16.70 -28.18 -0.05
C PHE A 566 17.65 -29.19 -0.70
N GLU A 567 17.13 -30.33 -1.16
CA GLU A 567 17.89 -31.33 -1.90
C GLU A 567 18.39 -30.77 -3.24
N THR A 568 17.53 -30.10 -4.02
CA THR A 568 17.92 -29.43 -5.27
C THR A 568 19.00 -28.37 -5.01
N ILE A 569 18.84 -27.52 -3.99
CA ILE A 569 19.84 -26.52 -3.62
C ILE A 569 21.17 -27.19 -3.24
N SER A 570 21.12 -28.31 -2.50
CA SER A 570 22.31 -29.08 -2.15
C SER A 570 23.00 -29.67 -3.39
N MET A 571 22.22 -30.24 -4.31
CA MET A 571 22.71 -30.80 -5.57
C MET A 571 23.35 -29.73 -6.45
N THR A 572 22.67 -28.59 -6.69
CA THR A 572 23.21 -27.47 -7.47
C THR A 572 24.45 -26.85 -6.82
N ARG A 573 24.51 -26.80 -5.49
CA ARG A 573 25.73 -26.35 -4.78
C ARG A 573 26.89 -27.32 -4.97
N ASN A 574 26.64 -28.62 -4.94
CA ASN A 574 27.67 -29.63 -5.19
C ASN A 574 28.13 -29.60 -6.65
N GLU A 575 27.22 -29.43 -7.59
CA GLU A 575 27.52 -29.25 -9.01
C GLU A 575 28.34 -27.98 -9.26
N MET A 576 27.97 -26.85 -8.66
CA MET A 576 28.78 -25.62 -8.71
C MET A 576 30.19 -25.83 -8.16
N LYS A 577 30.34 -26.55 -7.05
CA LYS A 577 31.67 -26.89 -6.51
C LYS A 577 32.46 -27.81 -7.44
N SER A 578 31.81 -28.78 -8.08
CA SER A 578 32.44 -29.66 -9.06
C SER A 578 32.91 -28.86 -10.28
N LEU A 579 32.03 -28.05 -10.87
CA LEU A 579 32.34 -27.19 -12.01
C LEU A 579 33.43 -26.17 -11.68
N GLN A 580 33.44 -25.59 -10.47
CA GLN A 580 34.53 -24.71 -10.03
C GLN A 580 35.87 -25.45 -9.96
N ASN A 581 35.89 -26.69 -9.45
CA ASN A 581 37.11 -27.52 -9.39
C ASN A 581 37.57 -27.94 -10.79
N ASP A 582 36.65 -28.29 -11.69
CA ASP A 582 36.97 -28.68 -13.05
C ASP A 582 37.44 -27.48 -13.89
N ASN A 583 36.83 -26.30 -13.69
CA ASN A 583 37.31 -25.04 -14.28
C ASN A 583 38.71 -24.68 -13.76
N LEU A 584 38.97 -24.89 -12.47
CA LEU A 584 40.30 -24.70 -11.89
C LEU A 584 41.31 -25.63 -12.56
N LYS A 585 41.04 -26.95 -12.62
CA LYS A 585 41.90 -27.94 -13.30
C LYS A 585 42.13 -27.61 -14.78
N LEU A 586 41.10 -27.13 -15.47
CA LEU A 586 41.21 -26.71 -16.86
C LEU A 586 42.15 -25.50 -16.97
N TYR A 587 42.05 -24.55 -16.05
CA TYR A 587 42.99 -23.44 -15.94
C TYR A 587 44.43 -23.92 -15.62
N GLU A 588 44.62 -24.91 -14.74
CA GLU A 588 45.93 -25.52 -14.49
C GLU A 588 46.50 -26.14 -15.77
N LYS A 589 45.66 -26.83 -16.55
CA LYS A 589 46.04 -27.46 -17.83
C LYS A 589 46.38 -26.44 -18.91
N VAL A 590 45.61 -25.36 -19.02
CA VAL A 590 45.90 -24.23 -19.93
C VAL A 590 47.22 -23.56 -19.54
N ARG A 591 47.45 -23.32 -18.24
CA ARG A 591 48.71 -22.75 -17.75
C ARG A 591 49.89 -23.68 -17.96
N TYR A 592 49.71 -24.99 -17.77
CA TYR A 592 50.74 -26.00 -18.05
C TYR A 592 51.10 -26.02 -19.55
N LEU A 593 50.10 -26.01 -20.44
CA LEU A 593 50.34 -25.94 -21.90
C LEU A 593 50.98 -24.62 -22.32
N GLN A 594 50.59 -23.50 -21.71
CA GLN A 594 51.19 -22.19 -21.94
C GLN A 594 52.65 -22.17 -21.47
N SER A 595 52.96 -22.78 -20.32
CA SER A 595 54.34 -22.92 -19.84
C SER A 595 55.21 -23.82 -20.72
N TYR A 596 54.63 -24.83 -21.39
CA TYR A 596 55.32 -25.64 -22.40
C TYR A 596 55.58 -24.86 -23.69
N ARG A 597 54.62 -24.02 -24.11
CA ARG A 597 54.75 -23.14 -25.28
C ARG A 597 55.78 -22.03 -25.05
N ASP A 598 55.83 -21.46 -23.85
CA ASP A 598 56.83 -20.46 -23.46
C ASP A 598 58.23 -21.09 -23.31
N ASN A 599 58.34 -22.33 -22.83
CA ASN A 599 59.61 -23.06 -22.79
C ASN A 599 60.12 -23.49 -24.18
N LEU A 600 59.23 -23.76 -25.14
CA LEU A 600 59.63 -24.07 -26.52
C LEU A 600 60.07 -22.82 -27.31
N GLY A 601 59.69 -21.62 -26.84
CA GLY A 601 60.10 -20.33 -27.40
C GLY A 601 61.41 -19.75 -26.85
N SER A 602 62.09 -20.44 -25.92
CA SER A 602 63.26 -19.91 -25.19
C SER A 602 64.61 -20.40 -25.73
N THR A 603 64.70 -20.72 -27.02
CA THR A 603 66.00 -20.97 -27.67
C THR A 603 66.15 -20.15 -28.94
N THR A 604 66.91 -19.08 -28.78
CA THR A 604 67.67 -18.32 -29.79
C THR A 604 66.92 -17.31 -30.67
N LEU A 605 67.39 -16.06 -30.52
CA LEU A 605 67.29 -14.91 -31.44
C LEU A 605 65.91 -14.24 -31.54
N ASN A 606 65.76 -13.05 -30.93
CA ASN A 606 66.01 -11.78 -31.63
C ASN A 606 65.31 -10.61 -30.90
N ASP A 607 66.08 -9.57 -30.59
CA ASP A 607 65.71 -8.34 -29.90
C ASP A 607 64.95 -7.35 -30.82
N GLN A 608 63.87 -7.81 -31.47
CA GLN A 608 63.08 -6.98 -32.39
C GLN A 608 61.54 -7.08 -32.22
N SER A 609 61.04 -7.84 -31.25
CA SER A 609 59.60 -8.01 -31.04
C SER A 609 58.96 -6.98 -30.09
N SER A 610 59.75 -6.11 -29.45
CA SER A 610 59.24 -5.10 -28.49
C SER A 610 58.59 -3.86 -29.13
N ARG A 611 58.58 -3.75 -30.46
CA ARG A 611 57.93 -2.64 -31.19
C ARG A 611 56.58 -2.99 -31.81
N PHE A 612 56.27 -4.27 -32.04
CA PHE A 612 55.04 -4.66 -32.74
C PHE A 612 53.79 -4.78 -31.83
N ASN A 613 53.99 -4.87 -30.50
CA ASN A 613 52.89 -5.04 -29.55
C ASN A 613 52.20 -3.74 -29.10
N ARG A 614 52.53 -2.59 -29.72
CA ARG A 614 51.97 -1.28 -29.36
C ARG A 614 50.89 -0.76 -30.32
N PHE A 615 50.57 -1.50 -31.39
CA PHE A 615 49.68 -1.03 -32.46
C PHE A 615 48.29 -1.68 -32.48
N ASN A 616 47.97 -2.60 -31.56
CA ASN A 616 46.69 -3.34 -31.57
C ASN A 616 45.69 -2.90 -30.47
N SER A 617 45.80 -1.68 -29.94
CA SER A 617 44.97 -1.18 -28.84
C SER A 617 43.74 -0.36 -29.28
N SER A 618 43.17 -0.60 -30.46
CA SER A 618 42.03 0.19 -30.96
C SER A 618 40.86 -0.68 -31.41
N ILE A 619 40.47 -1.66 -30.60
CA ILE A 619 39.16 -2.33 -30.73
C ILE A 619 38.45 -2.27 -29.37
N PRO A 620 37.38 -1.46 -29.21
CA PRO A 620 36.57 -1.46 -28.01
C PRO A 620 35.60 -2.65 -28.03
N SER A 621 35.36 -3.22 -26.84
CA SER A 621 34.33 -4.20 -26.46
C SER A 621 34.65 -5.71 -26.60
N THR A 622 34.32 -6.45 -25.52
CA THR A 622 34.31 -7.93 -25.30
C THR A 622 35.51 -8.62 -24.64
N VAL A 623 36.73 -8.07 -24.64
CA VAL A 623 37.90 -8.74 -24.02
C VAL A 623 37.89 -8.66 -22.48
N SER A 624 37.22 -7.66 -21.90
CA SER A 624 37.27 -7.41 -20.46
C SER A 624 36.64 -8.52 -19.59
N ARG A 625 35.62 -9.26 -20.09
CA ARG A 625 34.95 -10.33 -19.32
C ARG A 625 35.73 -11.64 -19.29
N LYS A 626 36.35 -12.02 -20.42
CA LYS A 626 37.20 -13.24 -20.48
C LYS A 626 38.46 -13.07 -19.65
N ASP A 627 39.07 -11.88 -19.70
CA ASP A 627 40.20 -11.55 -18.84
C ASP A 627 39.79 -11.44 -17.37
N GLU A 628 38.57 -10.99 -17.04
CA GLU A 628 38.05 -11.03 -15.67
C GLU A 628 37.83 -12.46 -15.15
N GLU A 629 37.23 -13.35 -15.94
CA GLU A 629 37.00 -14.74 -15.55
C GLU A 629 38.32 -15.50 -15.43
N LEU A 630 39.23 -15.33 -16.40
CA LEU A 630 40.59 -15.87 -16.32
C LEU A 630 41.37 -15.25 -15.17
N SER A 631 41.21 -13.96 -14.87
CA SER A 631 41.83 -13.29 -13.72
C SER A 631 41.25 -13.79 -12.39
N LYS A 632 39.96 -14.13 -12.34
CA LYS A 632 39.30 -14.70 -11.17
C LYS A 632 39.81 -16.11 -10.88
N TYR A 633 39.87 -16.98 -11.89
CA TYR A 633 40.44 -18.31 -11.74
C TYR A 633 41.96 -18.29 -11.58
N ARG A 634 42.66 -17.30 -12.14
CA ARG A 634 44.08 -17.01 -11.89
C ARG A 634 44.33 -16.65 -10.44
N GLY A 635 43.51 -15.76 -9.87
CA GLY A 635 43.60 -15.39 -8.46
C GLY A 635 43.37 -16.59 -7.54
N ILE A 636 42.30 -17.36 -7.80
CA ILE A 636 41.99 -18.58 -7.04
C ILE A 636 43.10 -19.64 -7.19
N TYR A 637 43.68 -19.78 -8.38
CA TYR A 637 44.78 -20.71 -8.65
C TYR A 637 46.09 -20.26 -7.98
N GLU A 638 46.44 -18.97 -8.08
CA GLU A 638 47.62 -18.40 -7.43
C GLU A 638 47.48 -18.49 -5.90
N GLU A 639 46.29 -18.26 -5.36
CA GLU A 639 45.98 -18.46 -3.93
C GLU A 639 46.07 -19.93 -3.52
N HIS A 640 45.57 -20.84 -4.36
CA HIS A 640 45.64 -22.27 -4.10
C HIS A 640 47.07 -22.82 -4.20
N MET A 641 47.90 -22.31 -5.11
CA MET A 641 49.28 -22.77 -5.34
C MET A 641 50.34 -22.02 -4.51
N ASN A 642 50.03 -20.86 -3.93
CA ASN A 642 51.00 -20.10 -3.14
C ASN A 642 51.24 -20.75 -1.76
N PRO A 643 52.42 -21.33 -1.50
CA PRO A 643 52.72 -21.97 -0.20
C PRO A 643 52.71 -20.96 0.95
N PHE A 644 52.97 -19.68 0.65
CA PHE A 644 53.04 -18.61 1.64
C PHE A 644 51.67 -18.06 2.05
N GLU A 645 50.62 -18.20 1.24
CA GLU A 645 49.26 -17.84 1.67
C GLU A 645 48.64 -18.91 2.54
N ARG A 646 48.90 -20.18 2.26
CA ARG A 646 48.59 -21.28 3.19
C ARG A 646 49.33 -21.12 4.51
N PHE A 647 50.57 -20.62 4.48
CA PHE A 647 51.35 -20.30 5.67
C PHE A 647 50.82 -19.07 6.41
N ARG A 648 50.57 -17.95 5.73
CA ARG A 648 49.94 -16.74 6.32
C ARG A 648 48.55 -17.00 6.86
N GLY A 649 47.78 -17.89 6.23
CA GLY A 649 46.48 -18.35 6.70
C GLY A 649 46.60 -19.17 7.99
N ARG A 650 47.57 -20.10 8.06
CA ARG A 650 47.89 -20.85 9.30
C ARG A 650 48.45 -19.95 10.39
N GLU A 651 49.27 -18.96 10.06
CA GLU A 651 49.84 -17.98 11.00
C GLU A 651 48.76 -17.03 11.53
N ARG A 652 47.87 -16.52 10.67
CA ARG A 652 46.69 -15.75 11.10
C ARG A 652 45.76 -16.58 11.97
N MET A 653 45.55 -17.86 11.63
CA MET A 653 44.72 -18.75 12.43
C MET A 653 45.38 -19.09 13.78
N GLY A 654 46.70 -19.25 13.81
CA GLY A 654 47.49 -19.39 15.04
C GLY A 654 47.47 -18.12 15.90
N ALA A 655 47.59 -16.94 15.29
CA ALA A 655 47.46 -15.65 15.97
C ALA A 655 46.05 -15.42 16.53
N LEU A 656 45.01 -15.82 15.78
CA LEU A 656 43.62 -15.79 16.24
C LEU A 656 43.37 -16.78 17.38
N GLN A 657 44.05 -17.92 17.38
CA GLN A 657 43.94 -18.93 18.43
C GLN A 657 44.66 -18.50 19.72
N ALA A 658 45.73 -17.72 19.59
CA ALA A 658 46.51 -17.12 20.69
C ALA A 658 45.82 -15.93 21.39
N LEU A 659 44.71 -15.40 20.86
CA LEU A 659 43.96 -14.29 21.47
C LEU A 659 43.09 -14.73 22.64
N ASN A 660 42.95 -13.82 23.61
CA ASN A 660 42.09 -13.95 24.78
C ASN A 660 40.62 -14.18 24.36
N PRO A 661 39.82 -15.03 25.02
CA PRO A 661 38.38 -15.20 24.72
C PRO A 661 37.57 -13.90 24.57
N LEU A 662 37.92 -12.85 25.32
CA LEU A 662 37.27 -11.54 25.17
C LEU A 662 37.64 -10.85 23.86
N ASP A 663 38.90 -10.91 23.45
CA ASP A 663 39.36 -10.37 22.16
C ASP A 663 38.77 -11.16 20.98
N LYS A 664 38.54 -12.46 21.15
CA LYS A 664 37.81 -13.30 20.18
C LYS A 664 36.35 -12.88 20.04
N LEU A 665 35.69 -12.53 21.13
CA LEU A 665 34.33 -11.98 21.11
C LEU A 665 34.30 -10.62 20.40
N VAL A 666 35.24 -9.73 20.72
CA VAL A 666 35.36 -8.41 20.08
C VAL A 666 35.63 -8.57 18.58
N LEU A 667 36.54 -9.45 18.17
CA LEU A 667 36.81 -9.71 16.76
C LEU A 667 35.62 -10.36 16.04
N HIS A 668 34.88 -11.25 16.69
CA HIS A 668 33.68 -11.84 16.11
C HIS A 668 32.58 -10.78 15.93
N THR A 669 32.37 -9.92 16.92
CA THR A 669 31.41 -8.80 16.81
C THR A 669 31.86 -7.76 15.77
N ALA A 670 33.14 -7.44 15.70
CA ALA A 670 33.70 -6.53 14.71
C ALA A 670 33.56 -7.10 13.29
N ASN A 671 33.88 -8.38 13.08
CA ASN A 671 33.72 -9.03 11.78
C ASN A 671 32.25 -9.17 11.38
N PHE A 672 31.35 -9.39 12.34
CA PHE A 672 29.91 -9.40 12.08
C PHE A 672 29.40 -8.01 11.68
N VAL A 673 29.86 -6.95 12.35
CA VAL A 673 29.48 -5.56 12.04
C VAL A 673 30.05 -5.10 10.70
N LEU A 674 31.33 -5.39 10.40
CA LEU A 674 32.01 -4.97 9.18
C LEU A 674 31.72 -5.87 7.96
N GLY A 675 31.33 -7.12 8.18
CA GLY A 675 31.15 -8.11 7.11
C GLY A 675 29.88 -7.93 6.29
N ASN A 676 28.82 -7.33 6.85
CA ASN A 676 27.56 -7.15 6.15
C ASN A 676 27.26 -5.65 5.93
N ARG A 677 26.80 -5.29 4.73
CA ARG A 677 26.48 -3.88 4.38
C ARG A 677 25.36 -3.33 5.26
N LEU A 678 24.41 -4.18 5.65
CA LEU A 678 23.27 -3.81 6.49
C LEU A 678 23.68 -3.59 7.95
N THR A 679 24.55 -4.44 8.50
CA THR A 679 25.07 -4.28 9.89
C THR A 679 25.96 -3.04 10.00
N ARG A 680 26.73 -2.71 8.95
CA ARG A 680 27.51 -1.47 8.88
C ARG A 680 26.62 -0.24 8.93
N ASN A 681 25.51 -0.23 8.19
CA ASN A 681 24.56 0.89 8.20
C ASN A 681 23.84 0.99 9.55
N LEU A 682 23.44 -0.13 10.15
CA LEU A 682 22.85 -0.15 11.50
C LEU A 682 23.82 0.35 12.58
N PHE A 683 25.10 -0.03 12.50
CA PHE A 683 26.11 0.47 13.43
C PHE A 683 26.34 1.97 13.27
N LEU A 684 26.34 2.49 12.04
CA LEU A 684 26.44 3.93 11.79
C LEU A 684 25.23 4.69 12.35
N ILE A 685 24.02 4.16 12.19
CA ILE A 685 22.80 4.72 12.79
C ILE A 685 22.89 4.68 14.32
N TYR A 686 23.36 3.57 14.90
CA TYR A 686 23.54 3.43 16.34
C TYR A 686 24.52 4.46 16.89
N VAL A 687 25.66 4.66 16.23
CA VAL A 687 26.65 5.68 16.60
C VAL A 687 26.06 7.09 16.49
N LEU A 688 25.33 7.39 15.41
CA LEU A 688 24.65 8.69 15.25
C LEU A 688 23.59 8.92 16.33
N MET A 689 22.82 7.89 16.69
CA MET A 689 21.81 8.00 17.73
C MET A 689 22.44 8.20 19.11
N LEU A 690 23.57 7.55 19.38
CA LEU A 690 24.35 7.75 20.61
C LEU A 690 24.94 9.16 20.67
N HIS A 691 25.45 9.69 19.56
CA HIS A 691 25.89 11.08 19.47
C HIS A 691 24.71 12.03 19.68
N GLY A 692 23.57 11.78 19.05
CA GLY A 692 22.34 12.55 19.25
C GLY A 692 21.88 12.55 20.72
N LEU A 693 21.98 11.40 21.39
CA LEU A 693 21.65 11.27 22.82
C LEU A 693 22.65 12.03 23.69
N LEU A 694 23.95 11.98 23.39
CA LEU A 694 24.97 12.79 24.07
C LEU A 694 24.75 14.29 23.87
N PHE A 695 24.41 14.72 22.64
CA PHE A 695 24.08 16.12 22.38
C PHE A 695 22.79 16.55 23.06
N PHE A 696 21.80 15.66 23.15
CA PHE A 696 20.57 15.92 23.86
C PHE A 696 20.78 16.03 25.38
N THR A 697 21.56 15.12 25.99
CA THR A 697 21.86 15.16 27.43
C THR A 697 22.78 16.32 27.79
N TYR A 698 23.74 16.65 26.93
CA TYR A 698 24.58 17.85 27.08
C TYR A 698 23.78 19.14 26.84
N GLY A 699 22.82 19.12 25.91
CA GLY A 699 21.87 20.20 25.70
C GLY A 699 20.99 20.39 26.93
N GLU A 700 20.37 19.35 27.45
CA GLU A 700 19.51 19.44 28.63
C GLU A 700 20.29 19.91 29.88
N SER A 701 21.55 19.48 30.04
CA SER A 701 22.40 19.97 31.13
C SER A 701 22.83 21.43 30.94
N ALA A 702 23.12 21.87 29.71
CA ALA A 702 23.40 23.27 29.41
C ALA A 702 22.17 24.17 29.63
N TRP A 703 20.99 23.73 29.18
CA TRP A 703 19.73 24.45 29.38
C TRP A 703 19.31 24.52 30.86
N ARG A 704 19.53 23.45 31.64
CA ARG A 704 19.33 23.48 33.10
C ARG A 704 20.36 24.33 33.85
N SER A 705 21.52 24.59 33.25
CA SER A 705 22.54 25.46 33.84
C SER A 705 22.19 26.95 33.70
N ASP A 706 21.43 27.33 32.66
CA ASP A 706 20.96 28.70 32.46
C ASP A 706 19.84 29.11 33.43
N ASP A 707 19.07 28.14 33.96
CA ASP A 707 18.01 28.40 34.97
C ASP A 707 18.55 28.66 36.40
N LEU A 708 19.88 28.59 36.62
CA LEU A 708 20.51 28.80 37.94
C LEU A 708 21.26 30.13 38.09
N GLN A 709 21.09 31.11 37.20
CA GLN A 709 21.52 32.48 37.47
C GLN A 709 20.47 33.54 37.18
N PRO A 710 19.78 34.00 38.23
CA PRO A 710 19.49 35.43 38.34
C PRO A 710 19.70 35.90 39.77
N SER A 711 20.92 36.27 40.18
CA SER A 711 21.18 37.19 41.32
C SER A 711 22.65 37.30 41.73
N THR A 712 23.55 37.88 40.91
CA THR A 712 24.77 38.55 41.43
C THR A 712 25.28 39.65 40.50
N LEU A 713 24.43 40.63 40.15
CA LEU A 713 24.91 41.90 39.62
C LEU A 713 24.87 42.96 40.73
N ARG A 714 26.01 43.15 41.37
CA ARG A 714 26.29 44.22 42.34
C ARG A 714 26.41 45.55 41.58
N PRO A 715 25.73 46.64 41.98
CA PRO A 715 25.88 47.93 41.31
C PRO A 715 27.20 48.61 41.73
N PRO A 716 27.79 49.47 40.87
CA PRO A 716 29.04 50.14 41.18
C PRO A 716 28.82 51.30 42.18
N ILE A 717 29.74 51.40 43.13
CA ILE A 717 29.77 52.44 44.18
C ILE A 717 30.29 53.75 43.57
N PRO A 718 29.63 54.90 43.78
CA PRO A 718 30.16 56.19 43.35
C PRO A 718 31.23 56.70 44.33
N LEU A 719 32.42 57.00 43.82
CA LEU A 719 33.51 57.65 44.54
C LEU A 719 33.14 59.12 44.83
N LYS A 720 32.92 59.43 46.11
CA LYS A 720 32.80 60.81 46.60
C LYS A 720 34.19 61.29 47.02
N ASN A 721 34.82 62.08 46.15
CA ASN A 721 35.93 62.95 46.53
C ASN A 721 35.36 64.10 47.37
N SER A 722 35.78 64.21 48.63
CA SER A 722 35.71 65.45 49.39
C SER A 722 37.03 65.66 50.11
N SER A 723 37.83 66.51 49.48
CA SER A 723 38.88 67.32 50.09
C SER A 723 38.37 68.06 51.32
N SER A 724 39.09 67.88 52.43
CA SER A 724 39.47 68.91 53.42
C SER A 724 38.43 69.98 53.81
N SER A 725 37.87 69.85 55.01
CA SER A 725 38.04 70.78 56.14
C SER A 725 37.45 70.16 57.41
#